data_AF-A0A840FR06-F1
#
_entry.id   AF-A0A840FR06-F1
#
_cell.length_a   1.000
_cell.length_b   1.000
_cell.length_c   1.000
_cell.angle_alpha   90.00
_cell.angle_beta   90.00
_cell.angle_gamma   90.00
#
_symmetry.space_group_name_H-M   'P 1'
#
loop_
_entity.id
_entity.type
_entity.pdbx_description
1 polymer ?
#
loop_
_entity_poly.entity_id
_entity_poly.type
_entity_poly.pdbx_seq_one_letter_code
_entity_poly.pdbx_strand_id
1 'polypeptide(L)'
;MKKTHSGLLVLAGALLCLGATTAATAQNAQDRAAAATKRVDGGFVRANAAQKKTPDWPSVGLDYSESRFSQLDQVNAGNVKDLGLVWSYNLESTRGVEATPLVVDGIMYITASWSVVHAIDTRTGQRLWTFDPQVDRSKGFRGCCDVVNRGVAIYEGKVYVAAYDGRLIALDAATGQKVWEKNTIEGQKGSYTITGAPRVFKGKVIIGNGGAEYGVRGFVTAYDAKTGDQKWRWFVVPGDPGKPFEDESMARAAKTWDPSGKYWEAGGGGTAWDSFAFDPELNLMYVGTGNGSPWSHKARSPKGGDNLYLGSVVALDPDTGKYKWHYQETPGDNWDYTSTQSMILANVKIGGKQRKVLLHAPKNGFFFVIDRTNGKFISAKNFVEVNWATGYDRNGRPIEIAAARDATKPGDSIPGPFGAHNWHPMSFNPQTGFAYLPAQHVPINLMDDKDWKFDENVPGRPHSGLGWNLGKFANAEPPKSKPFGRLVAWDPVAQKEAWGVDYASPWNGGTLTTAGNLVFQGTADGRLLAYNAKTGEKLWETPTGTGVVAAPSTYMVDGKQYVSVAVGWGGVYGLAQRATERQGPGTVYTFAVGGTAKMPDFVQYRMDKLVQGVKYDPAKVQAGTMLYVSNCVFCHGVPGVDRGGNIPNLGYMDAAYIENLDKFVLKGPAMSRGMPDFTGKLSNDDIESIKAFIQGTADAIRPK
;
A
#
# COMPACT_ATOMS: atom_id res chain seq x y z
N MET A 1 -43.78 -70.15 -6.70
CA MET A 1 -43.64 -68.67 -6.79
C MET A 1 -42.59 -68.21 -5.77
N LYS A 2 -41.67 -67.33 -6.20
CA LYS A 2 -40.71 -66.50 -5.41
C LYS A 2 -39.59 -67.28 -4.68
N LYS A 3 -38.39 -67.38 -5.26
CA LYS A 3 -37.24 -66.42 -5.32
C LYS A 3 -36.44 -66.32 -4.01
N THR A 4 -35.29 -67.01 -4.05
CA THR A 4 -33.94 -66.72 -3.52
C THR A 4 -33.69 -65.40 -2.77
N HIS A 5 -32.80 -65.42 -1.77
CA HIS A 5 -31.63 -64.52 -1.65
C HIS A 5 -30.53 -65.13 -0.77
N SER A 6 -29.40 -65.42 -1.40
CA SER A 6 -28.10 -65.74 -0.80
C SER A 6 -27.32 -64.44 -0.60
N GLY A 7 -26.38 -64.46 0.35
CA GLY A 7 -25.74 -63.29 0.94
C GLY A 7 -24.86 -62.45 0.02
N LEU A 8 -24.71 -61.19 0.44
CA LEU A 8 -23.63 -60.29 0.07
C LEU A 8 -23.18 -59.59 1.36
N LEU A 9 -22.00 -59.94 1.85
CA LEU A 9 -21.30 -59.25 2.93
C LEU A 9 -19.86 -59.09 2.43
N VAL A 10 -19.48 -57.87 2.07
CA VAL A 10 -18.13 -57.26 2.06
C VAL A 10 -18.25 -55.96 1.27
N LEU A 11 -18.25 -54.82 1.94
CA LEU A 11 -17.57 -53.57 1.53
C LEU A 11 -17.85 -52.48 2.59
N ALA A 12 -17.07 -52.49 3.68
CA ALA A 12 -17.10 -51.43 4.71
C ALA A 12 -15.69 -51.09 5.24
N GLY A 13 -14.66 -51.21 4.40
CA GLY A 13 -13.25 -51.06 4.81
C GLY A 13 -12.49 -49.85 4.24
N ALA A 14 -13.08 -49.05 3.35
CA ALA A 14 -12.30 -48.06 2.56
C ALA A 14 -12.41 -46.59 3.02
N LEU A 15 -13.33 -46.24 3.93
CA LEU A 15 -13.54 -44.83 4.33
C LEU A 15 -12.76 -44.37 5.58
N LEU A 16 -12.21 -45.28 6.39
CA LEU A 16 -11.48 -44.92 7.62
C LEU A 16 -9.99 -44.61 7.39
N CYS A 17 -9.37 -45.16 6.33
CA CYS A 17 -7.93 -44.94 6.07
C CYS A 17 -7.62 -43.57 5.41
N LEU A 18 -8.59 -42.93 4.74
CA LEU A 18 -8.41 -41.61 4.10
C LEU A 18 -8.47 -40.45 5.11
N GLY A 19 -9.19 -40.61 6.22
CA GLY A 19 -9.25 -39.61 7.30
C GLY A 19 -8.00 -39.58 8.18
N ALA A 20 -7.37 -40.74 8.41
CA ALA A 20 -6.17 -40.83 9.26
C ALA A 20 -4.91 -40.26 8.58
N THR A 21 -4.77 -40.41 7.26
CA THR A 21 -3.62 -39.91 6.50
C THR A 21 -3.63 -38.39 6.34
N THR A 22 -4.81 -37.80 6.15
CA THR A 22 -4.98 -36.34 6.00
C THR A 22 -4.80 -35.59 7.31
N ALA A 23 -5.22 -36.17 8.44
CA ALA A 23 -4.96 -35.59 9.76
C ALA A 23 -3.46 -35.62 10.12
N ALA A 24 -2.75 -36.71 9.81
CA ALA A 24 -1.32 -36.85 10.08
C ALA A 24 -0.45 -35.89 9.25
N THR A 25 -0.82 -35.62 7.99
CA THR A 25 -0.09 -34.67 7.13
C THR A 25 -0.32 -33.21 7.55
N ALA A 26 -1.54 -32.86 7.96
CA ALA A 26 -1.85 -31.52 8.49
C ALA A 26 -1.11 -31.24 9.80
N GLN A 27 -1.08 -32.20 10.73
CA GLN A 27 -0.33 -32.09 11.99
C GLN A 27 1.17 -31.86 11.74
N ASN A 28 1.76 -32.62 10.81
CA ASN A 28 3.17 -32.47 10.43
C ASN A 28 3.46 -31.07 9.82
N ALA A 29 2.55 -30.50 9.03
CA ALA A 29 2.73 -29.16 8.49
C ALA A 29 2.65 -28.06 9.56
N GLN A 30 1.76 -28.21 10.55
CA GLN A 30 1.68 -27.29 11.69
C GLN A 30 2.92 -27.38 12.60
N ASP A 31 3.42 -28.59 12.87
CA ASP A 31 4.65 -28.79 13.65
C ASP A 31 5.87 -28.17 12.93
N ARG A 32 5.96 -28.31 11.61
CA ARG A 32 6.96 -27.63 10.79
C ARG A 32 6.82 -26.11 10.86
N ALA A 33 5.61 -25.57 10.77
CA ALA A 33 5.37 -24.13 10.91
C ALA A 33 5.79 -23.60 12.29
N ALA A 34 5.48 -24.33 13.37
CA ALA A 34 5.93 -24.00 14.71
C ALA A 34 7.47 -23.98 14.80
N ALA A 35 8.13 -25.03 14.33
CA ALA A 35 9.59 -25.12 14.34
C ALA A 35 10.26 -24.03 13.51
N ALA A 36 9.75 -23.80 12.29
CA ALA A 36 10.26 -22.83 11.33
C ALA A 36 10.21 -21.40 11.85
N THR A 37 9.11 -21.02 12.50
CA THR A 37 8.87 -19.64 12.95
C THR A 37 9.39 -19.38 14.37
N LYS A 38 9.53 -20.39 15.22
CA LYS A 38 10.09 -20.25 16.59
C LYS A 38 11.53 -19.70 16.57
N ARG A 39 12.30 -20.04 15.55
CA ARG A 39 13.68 -19.54 15.35
C ARG A 39 13.76 -18.13 14.75
N VAL A 40 12.65 -17.55 14.30
CA VAL A 40 12.67 -16.23 13.64
C VAL A 40 12.79 -15.15 14.70
N ASP A 41 14.02 -14.70 14.92
CA ASP A 41 14.36 -13.54 15.73
C ASP A 41 15.25 -12.55 14.94
N GLY A 42 15.77 -11.52 15.61
CA GLY A 42 16.66 -10.57 14.95
C GLY A 42 18.01 -11.16 14.53
N GLY A 43 18.49 -12.21 15.20
CA GLY A 43 19.68 -12.96 14.80
C GLY A 43 19.42 -13.75 13.52
N PHE A 44 18.27 -14.41 13.43
CA PHE A 44 17.84 -15.17 12.26
C PHE A 44 17.71 -14.29 11.01
N VAL A 45 17.03 -13.14 11.10
CA VAL A 45 16.87 -12.21 9.95
C VAL A 45 18.23 -11.76 9.42
N ARG A 46 19.17 -11.39 10.31
CA ARG A 46 20.53 -10.99 9.91
C ARG A 46 21.32 -12.15 9.31
N ALA A 47 21.23 -13.34 9.90
CA ALA A 47 21.91 -14.53 9.40
C ALA A 47 21.38 -14.92 8.01
N ASN A 48 20.06 -14.88 7.79
CA ASN A 48 19.45 -15.14 6.48
C ASN A 48 19.97 -14.17 5.42
N ALA A 49 19.99 -12.86 5.71
CA ALA A 49 20.47 -11.83 4.80
C ALA A 49 21.97 -11.96 4.46
N ALA A 50 22.79 -12.40 5.42
CA ALA A 50 24.23 -12.59 5.23
C ALA A 50 24.60 -13.89 4.49
N GLN A 51 23.70 -14.87 4.44
CA GLN A 51 23.94 -16.12 3.73
C GLN A 51 23.94 -15.91 2.22
N LYS A 52 24.90 -16.52 1.53
CA LYS A 52 25.01 -16.54 0.05
C LYS A 52 23.77 -17.05 -0.68
N LYS A 53 22.80 -17.61 0.03
CA LYS A 53 21.59 -18.18 -0.55
C LYS A 53 20.31 -17.55 -0.04
N THR A 54 20.28 -16.66 0.97
CA THR A 54 19.03 -16.06 1.51
C THR A 54 17.80 -17.01 1.41
N PRO A 55 17.86 -18.21 2.00
CA PRO A 55 16.91 -19.29 1.67
C PRO A 55 15.47 -18.95 2.04
N ASP A 56 15.30 -18.07 3.02
CA ASP A 56 14.01 -17.63 3.53
C ASP A 56 13.75 -16.15 3.18
N TRP A 57 12.48 -15.74 3.22
CA TRP A 57 12.03 -14.35 3.16
C TRP A 57 11.31 -13.98 4.48
N PRO A 58 12.05 -13.74 5.58
CA PRO A 58 11.47 -13.67 6.93
C PRO A 58 10.89 -12.30 7.32
N SER A 59 11.10 -11.26 6.52
CA SER A 59 10.63 -9.90 6.76
C SER A 59 10.17 -9.28 5.44
N VAL A 60 9.31 -8.25 5.50
CA VAL A 60 8.63 -7.68 4.34
C VAL A 60 9.60 -7.25 3.25
N GLY A 61 10.71 -6.60 3.62
CA GLY A 61 11.78 -6.24 2.70
C GLY A 61 12.96 -7.23 2.65
N LEU A 62 12.71 -8.52 2.93
CA LEU A 62 13.69 -9.62 3.13
C LEU A 62 14.55 -9.49 4.39
N ASP A 63 15.10 -8.31 4.62
CA ASP A 63 16.04 -7.99 5.68
C ASP A 63 15.67 -6.66 6.38
N TYR A 64 16.45 -6.28 7.40
CA TYR A 64 16.21 -5.02 8.12
C TYR A 64 16.58 -3.76 7.33
N SER A 65 17.39 -3.90 6.27
CA SER A 65 17.68 -2.81 5.33
C SER A 65 16.58 -2.61 4.29
N GLU A 66 15.59 -3.49 4.26
CA GLU A 66 14.48 -3.53 3.30
C GLU A 66 14.97 -3.59 1.85
N SER A 67 16.14 -4.23 1.61
CA SER A 67 16.82 -4.21 0.31
C SER A 67 16.01 -4.86 -0.81
N ARG A 68 15.19 -5.85 -0.45
CA ARG A 68 14.46 -6.72 -1.39
C ARG A 68 15.39 -7.36 -2.44
N PHE A 69 16.64 -7.61 -2.05
CA PHE A 69 17.63 -8.29 -2.87
C PHE A 69 17.88 -9.71 -2.34
N SER A 70 17.43 -10.70 -3.09
CA SER A 70 17.74 -12.09 -2.80
C SER A 70 19.14 -12.46 -3.32
N GLN A 71 19.93 -13.13 -2.50
CA GLN A 71 21.20 -13.71 -2.95
C GLN A 71 21.01 -14.99 -3.78
N LEU A 72 19.77 -15.45 -3.99
CA LEU A 72 19.47 -16.60 -4.84
C LEU A 72 19.71 -16.31 -6.33
N ASP A 73 20.28 -17.30 -7.01
CA ASP A 73 20.66 -17.26 -8.42
C ASP A 73 20.32 -18.55 -9.19
N GLN A 74 19.61 -19.51 -8.58
CA GLN A 74 19.17 -20.72 -9.29
C GLN A 74 18.24 -20.35 -10.45
N VAL A 75 17.38 -19.34 -10.25
CA VAL A 75 16.71 -18.60 -11.33
C VAL A 75 17.58 -17.39 -11.68
N ASN A 76 18.04 -17.34 -12.92
CA ASN A 76 18.94 -16.30 -13.43
C ASN A 76 18.63 -15.95 -14.89
N ALA A 77 19.31 -14.93 -15.41
CA ALA A 77 19.11 -14.43 -16.77
C ALA A 77 19.23 -15.51 -17.87
N GLY A 78 19.95 -16.61 -17.64
CA GLY A 78 20.12 -17.69 -18.62
C GLY A 78 18.95 -18.68 -18.68
N ASN A 79 18.20 -18.85 -17.60
CA ASN A 79 17.14 -19.87 -17.48
C ASN A 79 15.76 -19.33 -17.06
N VAL A 80 15.62 -18.03 -16.78
CA VAL A 80 14.32 -17.42 -16.40
C VAL A 80 13.24 -17.61 -17.46
N LYS A 81 13.62 -17.79 -18.73
CA LYS A 81 12.70 -18.14 -19.83
C LYS A 81 11.95 -19.46 -19.59
N ASP A 82 12.52 -20.36 -18.78
CA ASP A 82 11.96 -21.67 -18.44
C ASP A 82 11.14 -21.64 -17.14
N LEU A 83 10.88 -20.44 -16.60
CA LEU A 83 10.05 -20.25 -15.42
C LEU A 83 8.58 -20.52 -15.76
N GLY A 84 7.93 -21.34 -14.96
CA GLY A 84 6.52 -21.70 -15.13
C GLY A 84 5.80 -21.86 -13.80
N LEU A 85 4.47 -21.89 -13.84
CA LEU A 85 3.65 -21.98 -12.63
C LEU A 85 3.87 -23.34 -11.95
N VAL A 86 4.01 -23.35 -10.63
CA VAL A 86 4.03 -24.57 -9.81
C VAL A 86 2.70 -24.76 -9.11
N TRP A 87 2.17 -23.70 -8.52
CA TRP A 87 0.86 -23.70 -7.87
C TRP A 87 0.32 -22.27 -7.80
N SER A 88 -0.99 -22.17 -7.57
CA SER A 88 -1.65 -20.92 -7.23
C SER A 88 -2.60 -21.13 -6.06
N TYR A 89 -2.88 -20.07 -5.32
CA TYR A 89 -3.74 -20.10 -4.15
C TYR A 89 -4.74 -18.95 -4.18
N ASN A 90 -6.03 -19.25 -4.03
CA ASN A 90 -7.11 -18.27 -4.02
C ASN A 90 -7.23 -17.62 -2.63
N LEU A 91 -7.03 -16.30 -2.56
CA LEU A 91 -7.15 -15.48 -1.35
C LEU A 91 -8.61 -15.10 -1.04
N GLU A 92 -9.56 -15.41 -1.93
CA GLU A 92 -11.01 -15.14 -1.81
C GLU A 92 -11.37 -13.64 -1.75
N SER A 93 -10.37 -12.75 -1.78
CA SER A 93 -10.55 -11.29 -1.83
C SER A 93 -10.97 -10.79 -3.20
N THR A 94 -11.63 -9.63 -3.26
CA THR A 94 -12.06 -8.96 -4.50
C THR A 94 -11.55 -7.51 -4.60
N ARG A 95 -10.75 -7.07 -3.62
CA ARG A 95 -10.18 -5.72 -3.53
C ARG A 95 -8.65 -5.82 -3.63
N GLY A 96 -7.95 -4.72 -3.40
CA GLY A 96 -6.49 -4.67 -3.50
C GLY A 96 -5.78 -5.68 -2.60
N VAL A 97 -4.73 -6.29 -3.15
CA VAL A 97 -3.77 -7.15 -2.44
C VAL A 97 -2.39 -6.52 -2.57
N GLU A 98 -1.91 -5.93 -1.47
CA GLU A 98 -0.65 -5.15 -1.44
C GLU A 98 0.50 -5.91 -0.75
N ALA A 99 0.23 -7.12 -0.26
CA ALA A 99 1.14 -7.84 0.63
C ALA A 99 2.33 -8.48 -0.09
N THR A 100 3.54 -8.30 0.45
CA THR A 100 4.68 -9.16 0.10
C THR A 100 4.57 -10.47 0.88
N PRO A 101 4.62 -11.66 0.23
CA PRO A 101 4.62 -12.93 0.94
C PRO A 101 5.87 -13.09 1.82
N LEU A 102 5.70 -13.51 3.08
CA LEU A 102 6.82 -13.93 3.93
C LEU A 102 6.93 -15.44 3.92
N VAL A 103 8.13 -15.99 3.73
CA VAL A 103 8.32 -17.45 3.67
C VAL A 103 9.47 -17.88 4.55
N VAL A 104 9.23 -18.80 5.47
CA VAL A 104 10.27 -19.41 6.32
C VAL A 104 10.10 -20.92 6.30
N ASP A 105 11.14 -21.63 5.86
CA ASP A 105 11.17 -23.10 5.70
C ASP A 105 9.97 -23.67 4.93
N GLY A 106 9.61 -22.98 3.85
CA GLY A 106 8.50 -23.35 2.99
C GLY A 106 7.10 -23.10 3.57
N ILE A 107 6.98 -22.35 4.67
CA ILE A 107 5.70 -21.88 5.19
C ILE A 107 5.52 -20.41 4.84
N MET A 108 4.48 -20.11 4.07
CA MET A 108 4.17 -18.77 3.60
C MET A 108 3.09 -18.12 4.46
N TYR A 109 3.30 -16.86 4.84
CA TYR A 109 2.32 -16.00 5.49
C TYR A 109 2.06 -14.76 4.65
N ILE A 110 0.79 -14.46 4.42
CA ILE A 110 0.39 -13.34 3.57
C ILE A 110 -0.99 -12.81 3.93
N THR A 111 -1.22 -11.52 3.66
CA THR A 111 -2.54 -10.90 3.85
C THR A 111 -3.25 -10.65 2.52
N ALA A 112 -4.57 -10.69 2.57
CA ALA A 112 -5.46 -10.20 1.53
C ALA A 112 -6.17 -8.91 1.98
N SER A 113 -7.17 -8.47 1.21
CA SER A 113 -8.03 -7.34 1.58
C SER A 113 -8.72 -7.57 2.93
N TRP A 114 -9.11 -6.48 3.59
CA TRP A 114 -9.72 -6.49 4.93
C TRP A 114 -8.85 -7.08 6.04
N SER A 115 -7.53 -7.13 5.82
CA SER A 115 -6.54 -7.63 6.78
C SER A 115 -6.68 -9.12 7.12
N VAL A 116 -7.30 -9.90 6.22
CA VAL A 116 -7.36 -11.36 6.34
C VAL A 116 -5.97 -11.94 6.14
N VAL A 117 -5.52 -12.82 7.04
CA VAL A 117 -4.21 -13.49 6.99
C VAL A 117 -4.39 -14.92 6.53
N HIS A 118 -3.51 -15.39 5.64
CA HIS A 118 -3.42 -16.77 5.20
C HIS A 118 -2.04 -17.35 5.51
N ALA A 119 -2.02 -18.59 5.99
CA ALA A 119 -0.82 -19.41 6.05
C ALA A 119 -0.93 -20.55 5.02
N ILE A 120 0.12 -20.78 4.26
CA ILE A 120 0.15 -21.71 3.11
C ILE A 120 1.40 -22.58 3.19
N ASP A 121 1.26 -23.89 3.01
CA ASP A 121 2.41 -24.78 2.78
C ASP A 121 2.85 -24.64 1.32
N THR A 122 4.03 -24.07 1.09
CA THR A 122 4.54 -23.81 -0.26
C THR A 122 4.95 -25.08 -1.02
N ARG A 123 5.09 -26.22 -0.33
CA ARG A 123 5.36 -27.53 -0.96
C ARG A 123 4.13 -28.08 -1.66
N THR A 124 2.94 -27.75 -1.17
CA THR A 124 1.66 -28.28 -1.69
C THR A 124 0.78 -27.20 -2.31
N GLY A 125 1.04 -25.92 -2.00
CA GLY A 125 0.17 -24.79 -2.34
C GLY A 125 -1.14 -24.76 -1.54
N GLN A 126 -1.24 -25.53 -0.46
CA GLN A 126 -2.49 -25.68 0.31
C GLN A 126 -2.52 -24.79 1.56
N ARG A 127 -3.75 -24.40 1.95
CA ARG A 127 -4.03 -23.66 3.18
C ARG A 127 -3.59 -24.48 4.40
N LEU A 128 -2.85 -23.85 5.31
CA LEU A 128 -2.67 -24.33 6.68
C LEU A 128 -3.76 -23.78 7.59
N TRP A 129 -3.96 -22.46 7.55
CA TRP A 129 -5.02 -21.77 8.27
C TRP A 129 -5.30 -20.41 7.61
N THR A 130 -6.46 -19.84 7.96
CA THR A 130 -6.82 -18.44 7.64
C THR A 130 -7.31 -17.78 8.92
N PHE A 131 -6.98 -16.50 9.11
CA PHE A 131 -7.50 -15.66 10.18
C PHE A 131 -8.17 -14.42 9.59
N ASP A 132 -9.48 -14.25 9.81
CA ASP A 132 -10.20 -13.02 9.49
C ASP A 132 -10.39 -12.20 10.79
N PRO A 133 -9.82 -10.99 10.90
CA PRO A 133 -10.05 -10.12 12.05
C PRO A 133 -11.50 -9.63 12.17
N GLN A 134 -12.36 -9.88 11.18
CA GLN A 134 -13.76 -9.46 11.11
C GLN A 134 -13.92 -7.94 11.14
N VAL A 135 -13.08 -7.22 10.38
CA VAL A 135 -13.22 -5.77 10.21
C VAL A 135 -14.63 -5.45 9.72
N ASP A 136 -15.31 -4.54 10.43
CA ASP A 136 -16.65 -4.07 10.06
C ASP A 136 -16.63 -3.46 8.65
N ARG A 137 -17.25 -4.17 7.70
CA ARG A 137 -17.24 -3.79 6.29
C ARG A 137 -17.93 -2.44 6.06
N SER A 138 -18.90 -2.06 6.90
CA SER A 138 -19.56 -0.75 6.81
C SER A 138 -18.59 0.43 7.05
N LYS A 139 -17.43 0.18 7.66
CA LYS A 139 -16.38 1.17 7.92
C LYS A 139 -15.32 1.24 6.83
N GLY A 140 -15.55 0.62 5.67
CA GLY A 140 -14.63 0.72 4.52
C GLY A 140 -14.36 2.15 4.04
N PHE A 141 -15.26 3.10 4.34
CA PHE A 141 -15.05 4.52 4.03
C PHE A 141 -14.04 5.23 4.93
N ARG A 142 -13.53 4.58 6.00
CA ARG A 142 -12.62 5.22 6.95
C ARG A 142 -11.17 5.33 6.47
N GLY A 143 -10.81 4.58 5.43
CA GLY A 143 -9.49 4.61 4.81
C GLY A 143 -9.59 5.16 3.40
N CYS A 144 -8.64 6.02 3.04
CA CYS A 144 -8.67 6.76 1.78
C CYS A 144 -8.54 5.88 0.54
N CYS A 145 -7.90 4.73 0.68
CA CYS A 145 -7.03 4.22 -0.36
C CYS A 145 -7.19 2.71 -0.55
N ASP A 146 -8.44 2.23 -0.55
CA ASP A 146 -8.80 0.80 -0.54
C ASP A 146 -8.65 0.12 0.85
N VAL A 147 -9.23 -1.07 1.00
CA VAL A 147 -9.27 -1.87 2.23
C VAL A 147 -8.12 -2.87 2.26
N VAL A 148 -6.92 -2.32 2.07
CA VAL A 148 -5.69 -3.06 1.79
C VAL A 148 -4.91 -3.42 3.05
N ASN A 149 -3.96 -4.35 2.90
CA ASN A 149 -2.95 -4.67 3.91
C ASN A 149 -1.63 -5.07 3.22
N ARG A 150 -0.50 -4.53 3.68
CA ARG A 150 0.83 -4.72 3.07
C ARG A 150 1.61 -5.92 3.61
N GLY A 151 1.04 -6.68 4.53
CA GLY A 151 1.61 -7.93 5.02
C GLY A 151 1.69 -8.03 6.53
N VAL A 152 2.40 -9.06 6.97
CA VAL A 152 2.59 -9.42 8.38
C VAL A 152 4.05 -9.26 8.80
N ALA A 153 4.31 -9.41 10.09
CA ALA A 153 5.65 -9.70 10.60
C ALA A 153 5.69 -11.09 11.25
N ILE A 154 6.88 -11.70 11.34
CA ILE A 154 7.09 -12.98 12.03
C ILE A 154 8.14 -12.76 13.11
N TYR A 155 7.87 -13.24 14.33
CA TYR A 155 8.84 -13.22 15.42
C TYR A 155 8.51 -14.29 16.48
N GLU A 156 9.48 -15.15 16.80
CA GLU A 156 9.44 -16.17 17.85
C GLU A 156 8.09 -16.94 17.90
N GLY A 157 7.76 -17.60 16.79
CA GLY A 157 6.58 -18.47 16.69
C GLY A 157 5.25 -17.74 16.50
N LYS A 158 5.27 -16.41 16.29
CA LYS A 158 4.05 -15.61 16.11
C LYS A 158 4.06 -14.84 14.79
N VAL A 159 2.87 -14.65 14.25
CA VAL A 159 2.57 -13.80 13.10
C VAL A 159 1.83 -12.56 13.60
N TYR A 160 2.27 -11.37 13.20
CA TYR A 160 1.68 -10.10 13.61
C TYR A 160 1.01 -9.43 12.42
N VAL A 161 -0.27 -9.11 12.56
CA VAL A 161 -1.04 -8.34 11.58
C VAL A 161 -1.61 -7.11 12.25
N ALA A 162 -1.56 -5.98 11.55
CA ALA A 162 -2.27 -4.78 11.96
C ALA A 162 -3.53 -4.65 11.10
N ALA A 163 -4.69 -4.79 11.73
CA ALA A 163 -5.98 -4.79 11.06
C ALA A 163 -6.44 -3.36 10.72
N TYR A 164 -7.22 -3.26 9.65
CA TYR A 164 -7.73 -2.02 9.09
C TYR A 164 -8.41 -1.09 10.12
N ASP A 165 -9.07 -1.65 11.14
CA ASP A 165 -9.78 -0.90 12.18
C ASP A 165 -8.89 -0.43 13.36
N GLY A 166 -7.57 -0.57 13.25
CA GLY A 166 -6.62 -0.06 14.25
C GLY A 166 -6.11 -1.09 15.23
N ARG A 167 -6.56 -2.35 15.17
CA ARG A 167 -6.07 -3.43 16.04
C ARG A 167 -4.71 -3.95 15.58
N LEU A 168 -3.77 -4.11 16.50
CA LEU A 168 -2.57 -4.94 16.32
C LEU A 168 -2.82 -6.30 16.95
N ILE A 169 -2.61 -7.37 16.19
CA ILE A 169 -2.99 -8.74 16.56
C ILE A 169 -1.77 -9.65 16.40
N ALA A 170 -1.46 -10.42 17.43
CA ALA A 170 -0.52 -11.52 17.35
C ALA A 170 -1.26 -12.86 17.24
N LEU A 171 -0.85 -13.67 16.29
CA LEU A 171 -1.37 -15.00 16.01
C LEU A 171 -0.27 -16.02 16.28
N ASP A 172 -0.65 -17.18 16.79
CA ASP A 172 0.22 -18.35 16.78
C ASP A 172 0.49 -18.76 15.33
N ALA A 173 1.77 -18.90 14.97
CA ALA A 173 2.15 -19.08 13.57
C ALA A 173 1.74 -20.45 13.00
N ALA A 174 1.59 -21.47 13.85
CA ALA A 174 1.23 -22.82 13.42
C ALA A 174 -0.28 -22.99 13.24
N THR A 175 -1.08 -22.32 14.08
CA THR A 175 -2.53 -22.55 14.16
C THR A 175 -3.39 -21.38 13.70
N GLY A 176 -2.82 -20.16 13.63
CA GLY A 176 -3.57 -18.93 13.35
C GLY A 176 -4.43 -18.46 14.53
N GLN A 177 -4.33 -19.10 15.69
CA GLN A 177 -5.09 -18.69 16.87
C GLN A 177 -4.56 -17.38 17.45
N LYS A 178 -5.48 -16.52 17.88
CA LYS A 178 -5.13 -15.23 18.48
C LYS A 178 -4.44 -15.42 19.82
N VAL A 179 -3.22 -14.91 19.94
CA VAL A 179 -2.43 -14.89 21.18
C VAL A 179 -2.75 -13.65 22.00
N TRP A 180 -2.71 -12.47 21.35
CA TRP A 180 -3.09 -11.21 21.97
C TRP A 180 -3.59 -10.21 20.90
N GLU A 181 -4.32 -9.19 21.35
CA GLU A 181 -4.83 -8.10 20.51
C GLU A 181 -4.77 -6.78 21.29
N LYS A 182 -4.44 -5.69 20.60
CA LYS A 182 -4.39 -4.33 21.17
C LYS A 182 -5.02 -3.33 20.21
N ASN A 183 -5.86 -2.46 20.75
CA ASN A 183 -6.38 -1.33 20.00
C ASN A 183 -5.33 -0.20 19.97
N THR A 184 -4.66 0.00 18.84
CA THR A 184 -3.58 0.99 18.76
C THR A 184 -4.10 2.44 18.74
N ILE A 185 -5.38 2.63 18.42
CA ILE A 185 -6.02 3.94 18.28
C ILE A 185 -6.88 4.29 19.50
N GLU A 186 -6.75 3.52 20.60
CA GLU A 186 -7.41 3.84 21.85
C GLU A 186 -7.03 5.25 22.35
N GLY A 187 -8.05 6.01 22.76
CA GLY A 187 -7.90 7.42 23.18
C GLY A 187 -7.61 8.40 22.03
N GLN A 188 -7.54 7.94 20.78
CA GLN A 188 -7.33 8.79 19.61
C GLN A 188 -8.66 9.13 18.93
N LYS A 189 -8.77 10.33 18.37
CA LYS A 189 -9.96 10.83 17.66
C LYS A 189 -9.70 10.90 16.14
N GLY A 190 -10.75 10.70 15.35
CA GLY A 190 -10.69 10.79 13.89
C GLY A 190 -10.68 9.43 13.20
N SER A 191 -10.56 9.45 11.88
CA SER A 191 -10.66 8.26 11.03
C SER A 191 -9.30 7.58 10.84
N TYR A 192 -8.81 6.92 11.90
CA TYR A 192 -7.61 6.09 11.78
C TYR A 192 -7.91 4.76 11.12
N THR A 193 -6.95 4.29 10.33
CA THR A 193 -6.88 2.93 9.80
C THR A 193 -5.44 2.40 9.84
N ILE A 194 -5.23 1.10 9.68
CA ILE A 194 -3.87 0.55 9.47
C ILE A 194 -3.83 -0.28 8.19
N THR A 195 -2.86 0.00 7.33
CA THR A 195 -2.66 -0.67 6.04
C THR A 195 -1.24 -1.21 5.88
N GLY A 196 -0.25 -0.58 6.51
CA GLY A 196 1.15 -1.02 6.48
C GLY A 196 1.40 -2.32 7.24
N ALA A 197 2.47 -3.01 6.87
CA ALA A 197 2.93 -4.19 7.58
C ALA A 197 3.74 -3.80 8.84
N PRO A 198 3.50 -4.43 10.00
CA PRO A 198 4.32 -4.20 11.18
C PRO A 198 5.76 -4.66 10.95
N ARG A 199 6.71 -4.11 11.71
CA ARG A 199 8.10 -4.61 11.79
C ARG A 199 8.38 -5.10 13.20
N VAL A 200 9.23 -6.11 13.38
CA VAL A 200 9.71 -6.51 14.72
C VAL A 200 11.21 -6.22 14.87
N PHE A 201 11.53 -5.23 15.70
CA PHE A 201 12.91 -4.87 16.04
C PHE A 201 13.15 -5.15 17.52
N LYS A 202 14.13 -6.00 17.83
CA LYS A 202 14.56 -6.31 19.20
C LYS A 202 13.39 -6.70 20.13
N GLY A 203 12.53 -7.61 19.64
CA GLY A 203 11.36 -8.09 20.38
C GLY A 203 10.22 -7.08 20.52
N LYS A 204 10.23 -5.97 19.75
CA LYS A 204 9.17 -4.96 19.75
C LYS A 204 8.49 -4.88 18.38
N VAL A 205 7.17 -5.06 18.36
CA VAL A 205 6.32 -4.92 17.17
C VAL A 205 5.99 -3.46 16.99
N ILE A 206 6.44 -2.89 15.88
CA ILE A 206 6.32 -1.47 15.55
C ILE A 206 5.27 -1.31 14.47
N ILE A 207 4.35 -0.39 14.70
CA ILE A 207 3.29 -0.07 13.75
C ILE A 207 2.90 1.41 13.84
N GLY A 208 2.56 2.00 12.69
CA GLY A 208 1.94 3.32 12.59
C GLY A 208 0.46 3.21 12.22
N ASN A 209 -0.05 4.20 11.48
CA ASN A 209 -1.44 4.29 11.04
C ASN A 209 -1.55 5.20 9.81
N GLY A 210 -2.71 5.15 9.14
CA GLY A 210 -3.16 6.09 8.11
C GLY A 210 -4.37 6.92 8.57
N GLY A 211 -4.78 7.88 7.74
CA GLY A 211 -5.93 8.75 8.01
C GLY A 211 -5.69 10.26 7.80
N ALA A 212 -4.55 10.67 7.24
CA ALA A 212 -4.22 12.10 7.08
C ALA A 212 -5.23 12.83 6.17
N GLU A 213 -5.84 12.11 5.22
CA GLU A 213 -6.89 12.65 4.34
C GLU A 213 -8.14 13.06 5.12
N TYR A 214 -8.37 12.47 6.30
CA TYR A 214 -9.53 12.74 7.15
C TYR A 214 -9.22 13.76 8.26
N GLY A 215 -7.96 13.97 8.59
CA GLY A 215 -7.54 14.76 9.73
C GLY A 215 -7.32 13.91 10.98
N VAL A 216 -6.10 13.41 11.12
CA VAL A 216 -5.64 12.67 12.30
C VAL A 216 -4.23 13.10 12.67
N ARG A 217 -3.80 12.77 13.90
CA ARG A 217 -2.43 13.04 14.38
C ARG A 217 -1.57 11.79 14.23
N GLY A 218 -0.61 11.82 13.32
CA GLY A 218 0.27 10.68 13.06
C GLY A 218 1.11 10.27 14.27
N PHE A 219 1.28 8.96 14.45
CA PHE A 219 2.14 8.39 15.49
C PHE A 219 2.70 7.02 15.08
N VAL A 220 3.73 6.58 15.78
CA VAL A 220 4.30 5.24 15.74
C VAL A 220 4.31 4.67 17.15
N THR A 221 3.92 3.41 17.31
CA THR A 221 3.91 2.73 18.61
C THR A 221 4.69 1.43 18.53
N ALA A 222 5.47 1.14 19.56
CA ALA A 222 6.09 -0.16 19.77
C ALA A 222 5.38 -0.92 20.88
N TYR A 223 5.09 -2.19 20.61
CA TYR A 223 4.49 -3.14 21.54
C TYR A 223 5.44 -4.29 21.78
N ASP A 224 5.44 -4.85 22.98
CA ASP A 224 6.12 -6.10 23.28
C ASP A 224 5.63 -7.23 22.37
N ALA A 225 6.54 -7.93 21.69
CA ALA A 225 6.15 -9.02 20.80
C ALA A 225 5.45 -10.18 21.55
N LYS A 226 5.83 -10.44 22.80
CA LYS A 226 5.29 -11.56 23.57
C LYS A 226 3.92 -11.24 24.17
N THR A 227 3.76 -10.04 24.74
CA THR A 227 2.60 -9.67 25.57
C THR A 227 1.65 -8.66 24.92
N GLY A 228 2.11 -7.93 23.90
CA GLY A 228 1.39 -6.81 23.33
C GLY A 228 1.42 -5.55 24.21
N ASP A 229 2.21 -5.51 25.28
CA ASP A 229 2.29 -4.32 26.13
C ASP A 229 2.96 -3.15 25.39
N GLN A 230 2.32 -1.98 25.40
CA GLN A 230 2.90 -0.78 24.81
C GLN A 230 4.20 -0.42 25.54
N LYS A 231 5.30 -0.33 24.79
CA LYS A 231 6.63 0.05 25.32
C LYS A 231 6.90 1.54 25.18
N TRP A 232 6.56 2.09 24.02
CA TRP A 232 6.68 3.52 23.75
C TRP A 232 5.75 3.92 22.61
N ARG A 233 5.43 5.22 22.55
CA ARG A 233 4.77 5.88 21.43
C ARG A 233 5.52 7.16 21.11
N TRP A 234 5.74 7.42 19.84
CA TRP A 234 6.26 8.68 19.33
C TRP A 234 5.23 9.31 18.39
N PHE A 235 4.85 10.56 18.66
CA PHE A 235 3.99 11.33 17.76
C PHE A 235 4.83 11.99 16.68
N VAL A 236 4.29 12.07 15.46
CA VAL A 236 5.00 12.65 14.31
C VAL A 236 4.86 14.16 14.26
N VAL A 237 3.73 14.70 14.73
CA VAL A 237 3.45 16.14 14.73
C VAL A 237 3.06 16.59 16.13
N PRO A 238 3.35 17.85 16.52
CA PRO A 238 2.99 18.38 17.82
C PRO A 238 1.46 18.36 18.02
N GLY A 239 1.03 18.32 19.28
CA GLY A 239 -0.37 18.48 19.66
C GLY A 239 -0.72 19.95 19.88
N ASP A 240 -1.76 20.17 20.67
CA ASP A 240 -2.12 21.48 21.18
C ASP A 240 -0.95 22.08 21.97
N PRO A 241 -0.35 23.21 21.54
CA PRO A 241 0.80 23.81 22.20
C PRO A 241 0.45 24.40 23.57
N GLY A 242 -0.83 24.51 23.91
CA GLY A 242 -1.31 24.84 25.26
C GLY A 242 -1.24 23.66 26.25
N LYS A 243 -0.88 22.45 25.80
CA LYS A 243 -0.72 21.24 26.63
C LYS A 243 0.75 20.83 26.75
N PRO A 244 1.10 20.04 27.79
CA PRO A 244 2.44 19.46 27.87
C PRO A 244 2.77 18.63 26.63
N PHE A 245 3.96 18.85 26.07
CA PHE A 245 4.49 18.04 24.98
C PHE A 245 4.92 16.66 25.48
N GLU A 246 4.71 15.63 24.66
CA GLU A 246 5.10 14.25 25.01
C GLU A 246 6.62 14.08 25.12
N ASP A 247 7.38 14.84 24.34
CA ASP A 247 8.84 14.86 24.38
C ASP A 247 9.43 16.17 23.82
N GLU A 248 10.76 16.34 23.93
CA GLU A 248 11.49 17.50 23.41
C GLU A 248 11.38 17.65 21.88
N SER A 249 11.20 16.54 21.15
CA SER A 249 11.06 16.57 19.70
C SER A 249 9.74 17.23 19.29
N MET A 250 8.66 17.03 20.07
CA MET A 250 7.38 17.70 19.90
C MET A 250 7.44 19.18 20.27
N ALA A 251 8.11 19.52 21.37
CA ALA A 251 8.33 20.92 21.76
C ALA A 251 9.14 21.70 20.70
N ARG A 252 10.15 21.05 20.09
CA ARG A 252 10.89 21.61 18.96
C ARG A 252 10.02 21.73 17.72
N ALA A 253 9.27 20.67 17.38
CA ALA A 253 8.43 20.65 16.19
C ALA A 253 7.37 21.76 16.23
N ALA A 254 6.73 22.00 17.38
CA ALA A 254 5.72 23.05 17.57
C ALA A 254 6.17 24.45 17.14
N LYS A 255 7.47 24.76 17.20
CA LYS A 255 8.03 26.05 16.73
C LYS A 255 7.98 26.23 15.21
N THR A 256 7.71 25.16 14.48
CA THR A 256 7.62 25.14 13.01
C THR A 256 6.18 25.16 12.50
N TRP A 257 5.21 25.30 13.40
CA TRP A 257 3.79 25.39 13.09
C TRP A 257 3.24 26.73 13.58
N ASP A 258 2.32 27.32 12.82
CA ASP A 258 1.59 28.51 13.23
C ASP A 258 0.32 28.10 14.00
N PRO A 259 0.23 28.38 15.31
CA PRO A 259 -0.92 28.01 16.12
C PRO A 259 -2.19 28.76 15.73
N SER A 260 -2.13 29.81 14.91
CA SER A 260 -3.32 30.53 14.45
C SER A 260 -4.25 29.65 13.60
N GLY A 261 -3.70 28.62 12.95
CA GLY A 261 -4.47 27.62 12.19
C GLY A 261 -5.07 26.50 13.05
N LYS A 262 -4.76 26.46 14.35
CA LYS A 262 -5.21 25.41 15.29
C LYS A 262 -5.04 23.99 14.74
N TYR A 263 -3.88 23.72 14.13
CA TYR A 263 -3.58 22.46 13.42
C TYR A 263 -3.92 21.18 14.21
N TRP A 264 -3.90 21.24 15.55
CA TRP A 264 -4.23 20.12 16.43
C TRP A 264 -5.71 19.73 16.43
N GLU A 265 -6.63 20.60 16.00
CA GLU A 265 -8.06 20.29 15.86
C GLU A 265 -8.29 19.27 14.74
N ALA A 266 -7.65 19.48 13.58
CA ALA A 266 -7.63 18.53 12.46
C ALA A 266 -6.55 17.45 12.59
N GLY A 267 -5.74 17.49 13.66
CA GLY A 267 -4.68 16.53 13.95
C GLY A 267 -3.32 16.78 13.28
N GLY A 268 -3.24 17.61 12.24
CA GLY A 268 -1.98 18.01 11.61
C GLY A 268 -1.38 17.02 10.61
N GLY A 269 -1.75 15.74 10.65
CA GLY A 269 -1.30 14.71 9.71
C GLY A 269 -0.05 13.98 10.16
N GLY A 270 0.84 13.65 9.22
CA GLY A 270 2.12 12.98 9.47
C GLY A 270 1.99 11.48 9.74
N THR A 271 0.95 10.84 9.22
CA THR A 271 0.70 9.41 9.40
C THR A 271 1.86 8.55 8.86
N ALA A 272 2.37 7.63 9.68
CA ALA A 272 3.47 6.71 9.32
C ALA A 272 2.89 5.37 8.83
N TRP A 273 2.30 5.38 7.64
CA TRP A 273 1.38 4.31 7.20
C TRP A 273 2.04 3.14 6.44
N ASP A 274 3.36 3.16 6.20
CA ASP A 274 4.03 2.12 5.39
C ASP A 274 5.47 1.78 5.81
N SER A 275 6.48 2.54 5.37
CA SER A 275 7.87 2.08 5.46
C SER A 275 8.53 2.31 6.82
N PHE A 276 9.22 1.27 7.29
CA PHE A 276 10.14 1.27 8.41
C PHE A 276 11.40 0.50 8.00
N ALA A 277 12.58 0.96 8.44
CA ALA A 277 13.84 0.22 8.28
C ALA A 277 14.64 0.21 9.58
N PHE A 278 15.62 -0.69 9.72
CA PHE A 278 16.42 -0.81 10.94
C PHE A 278 17.89 -1.10 10.61
N ASP A 279 18.80 -0.35 11.24
CA ASP A 279 20.23 -0.65 11.27
C ASP A 279 20.61 -1.17 12.67
N PRO A 280 20.80 -2.50 12.83
CA PRO A 280 21.22 -3.09 14.09
C PRO A 280 22.59 -2.62 14.61
N GLU A 281 23.51 -2.24 13.72
CA GLU A 281 24.85 -1.78 14.11
C GLU A 281 24.81 -0.37 14.71
N LEU A 282 23.92 0.47 14.19
CA LEU A 282 23.70 1.83 14.70
C LEU A 282 22.67 1.88 15.85
N ASN A 283 21.91 0.79 16.05
CA ASN A 283 20.72 0.75 16.90
C ASN A 283 19.75 1.91 16.57
N LEU A 284 19.50 2.11 15.27
CA LEU A 284 18.59 3.15 14.76
C LEU A 284 17.50 2.51 13.90
N MET A 285 16.25 2.81 14.22
CA MET A 285 15.14 2.56 13.30
C MET A 285 14.78 3.85 12.55
N TYR A 286 14.32 3.70 11.32
CA TYR A 286 13.96 4.80 10.43
C TYR A 286 12.47 4.72 10.11
N VAL A 287 11.81 5.87 10.16
CA VAL A 287 10.36 6.04 9.97
C VAL A 287 10.16 7.02 8.84
N GLY A 288 9.38 6.63 7.83
CA GLY A 288 8.86 7.56 6.82
C GLY A 288 7.56 8.20 7.31
N THR A 289 7.44 9.53 7.19
CA THR A 289 6.29 10.28 7.71
C THR A 289 5.39 10.84 6.61
N GLY A 290 4.11 10.94 6.91
CA GLY A 290 3.07 11.32 5.94
C GLY A 290 2.98 12.82 5.63
N ASN A 291 1.97 13.12 4.82
CA ASN A 291 1.49 14.43 4.41
C ASN A 291 0.78 15.18 5.55
N GLY A 292 0.54 16.48 5.37
CA GLY A 292 -0.17 17.30 6.35
C GLY A 292 -1.70 17.17 6.31
N SER A 293 -2.36 17.46 7.43
CA SER A 293 -3.82 17.52 7.56
C SER A 293 -4.28 18.89 8.08
N PRO A 294 -5.09 19.67 7.32
CA PRO A 294 -5.45 19.42 5.92
C PRO A 294 -4.23 19.48 4.99
N TRP A 295 -4.36 19.03 3.74
CA TRP A 295 -3.24 19.10 2.76
C TRP A 295 -2.79 20.54 2.52
N SER A 296 -3.74 21.49 2.40
CA SER A 296 -3.40 22.90 2.21
C SER A 296 -2.55 23.45 3.34
N HIS A 297 -1.32 23.84 3.02
CA HIS A 297 -0.39 24.42 3.98
C HIS A 297 -0.95 25.73 4.57
N LYS A 298 -1.59 26.56 3.74
CA LYS A 298 -2.16 27.85 4.19
C LYS A 298 -3.36 27.68 5.12
N ALA A 299 -4.16 26.62 4.95
CA ALA A 299 -5.23 26.30 5.90
C ALA A 299 -4.66 25.72 7.20
N ARG A 300 -3.66 24.82 7.08
CA ARG A 300 -3.07 24.10 8.21
C ARG A 300 -2.19 24.97 9.12
N SER A 301 -1.38 25.85 8.52
CA SER A 301 -0.40 26.71 9.20
C SER A 301 -0.34 28.07 8.48
N PRO A 302 -1.26 29.01 8.79
CA PRO A 302 -1.51 30.19 7.96
C PRO A 302 -0.31 31.11 7.70
N LYS A 303 0.54 31.32 8.71
CA LYS A 303 1.77 32.12 8.58
C LYS A 303 2.97 31.32 8.04
N GLY A 304 2.74 30.09 7.58
CA GLY A 304 3.77 29.19 7.06
C GLY A 304 4.43 28.34 8.15
N GLY A 305 5.67 27.94 7.89
CA GLY A 305 6.41 27.02 8.74
C GLY A 305 6.74 25.70 8.04
N ASP A 306 7.80 25.05 8.49
CA ASP A 306 8.24 23.75 7.94
C ASP A 306 7.27 22.62 8.31
N ASN A 307 6.47 22.78 9.37
CA ASN A 307 5.51 21.82 9.88
C ASN A 307 6.13 20.44 10.16
N LEU A 308 7.13 20.40 11.03
CA LEU A 308 7.80 19.16 11.42
C LEU A 308 6.86 18.21 12.18
N TYR A 309 6.94 16.89 12.00
CA TYR A 309 7.85 16.14 11.12
C TYR A 309 7.15 15.62 9.86
N LEU A 310 6.32 16.43 9.19
CA LEU A 310 5.68 16.04 7.91
C LEU A 310 6.71 15.78 6.80
N GLY A 311 6.39 14.89 5.87
CA GLY A 311 7.20 14.65 4.66
C GLY A 311 8.68 14.45 4.97
N SER A 312 8.99 13.61 5.95
CA SER A 312 10.33 13.42 6.52
C SER A 312 10.71 11.95 6.63
N VAL A 313 12.02 11.72 6.64
CA VAL A 313 12.63 10.50 7.21
C VAL A 313 13.09 10.84 8.63
N VAL A 314 12.69 10.05 9.61
CA VAL A 314 13.03 10.26 11.03
C VAL A 314 13.72 9.03 11.59
N ALA A 315 14.87 9.23 12.25
CA ALA A 315 15.55 8.18 12.99
C ALA A 315 15.17 8.23 14.48
N LEU A 316 14.75 7.09 14.99
CA LEU A 316 14.39 6.87 16.40
C LEU A 316 15.28 5.79 17.01
N ASP A 317 15.44 5.88 18.32
CA ASP A 317 15.91 4.78 19.15
C ASP A 317 14.84 3.66 19.17
N PRO A 318 15.11 2.44 18.70
CA PRO A 318 14.10 1.38 18.67
C PRO A 318 13.70 0.90 20.08
N ASP A 319 14.54 1.10 21.09
CA ASP A 319 14.26 0.63 22.44
C ASP A 319 13.34 1.57 23.21
N THR A 320 13.46 2.88 22.95
CA THR A 320 12.79 3.93 23.74
C THR A 320 11.84 4.82 22.92
N GLY A 321 11.88 4.76 21.59
CA GLY A 321 11.15 5.67 20.71
C GLY A 321 11.75 7.08 20.65
N LYS A 322 12.88 7.34 21.33
CA LYS A 322 13.46 8.67 21.43
C LYS A 322 14.00 9.13 20.07
N TYR A 323 13.59 10.32 19.66
CA TYR A 323 14.12 11.02 18.48
C TYR A 323 15.65 11.13 18.49
N LYS A 324 16.28 10.92 17.32
CA LYS A 324 17.73 11.07 17.10
C LYS A 324 18.03 12.15 16.07
N TRP A 325 17.49 12.00 14.86
CA TRP A 325 17.63 12.96 13.77
C TRP A 325 16.45 12.83 12.82
N HIS A 326 16.26 13.83 11.94
CA HIS A 326 15.35 13.75 10.79
C HIS A 326 15.99 14.45 9.60
N TYR A 327 15.51 14.10 8.41
CA TYR A 327 15.68 14.87 7.19
C TYR A 327 14.28 15.09 6.59
N GLN A 328 13.89 16.35 6.41
CA GLN A 328 12.60 16.72 5.86
C GLN A 328 12.71 16.89 4.34
N GLU A 329 12.09 15.97 3.60
CA GLU A 329 12.10 15.94 2.15
C GLU A 329 11.16 16.99 1.56
N THR A 330 10.02 17.26 2.20
CA THR A 330 9.05 18.26 1.73
C THR A 330 8.64 19.22 2.85
N PRO A 331 9.43 20.26 3.14
CA PRO A 331 9.05 21.29 4.11
C PRO A 331 7.75 21.99 3.75
N GLY A 332 6.86 22.14 4.73
CA GLY A 332 5.56 22.79 4.52
C GLY A 332 4.75 22.11 3.41
N ASP A 333 4.67 20.77 3.42
CA ASP A 333 3.91 19.97 2.44
C ASP A 333 2.53 20.58 2.14
N ASN A 334 2.18 20.62 0.86
CA ASN A 334 0.96 21.25 0.36
C ASN A 334 0.21 20.39 -0.67
N TRP A 335 0.74 19.21 -1.02
CA TRP A 335 0.36 18.47 -2.24
C TRP A 335 0.13 16.98 -1.99
N ASP A 336 -0.05 16.57 -0.74
CA ASP A 336 -0.06 15.17 -0.34
C ASP A 336 1.26 14.47 -0.65
N TYR A 337 2.39 15.14 -0.39
CA TYR A 337 3.73 14.55 -0.54
C TYR A 337 4.17 13.86 0.75
N THR A 338 3.74 12.61 0.88
CA THR A 338 4.24 11.70 1.91
C THR A 338 5.71 11.34 1.64
N SER A 339 6.40 10.99 2.72
CA SER A 339 7.73 10.37 2.76
C SER A 339 7.67 8.97 3.36
N THR A 340 6.54 8.28 3.17
CA THR A 340 6.25 6.96 3.74
C THR A 340 6.69 5.82 2.84
N GLN A 341 7.17 6.13 1.63
CA GLN A 341 7.58 5.19 0.60
C GLN A 341 8.74 4.30 1.07
N SER A 342 8.97 3.22 0.32
CA SER A 342 10.02 2.24 0.62
C SER A 342 11.38 2.91 0.79
N MET A 343 11.93 2.86 2.01
CA MET A 343 13.32 3.27 2.31
C MET A 343 14.24 2.06 2.26
N ILE A 344 15.42 2.21 1.65
CA ILE A 344 16.44 1.14 1.59
C ILE A 344 17.71 1.61 2.29
N LEU A 345 18.26 0.80 3.21
CA LEU A 345 19.57 1.05 3.79
C LEU A 345 20.65 0.37 2.95
N ALA A 346 21.65 1.13 2.49
CA ALA A 346 22.70 0.59 1.61
C ALA A 346 24.07 1.09 2.02
N ASN A 347 25.11 0.33 1.65
CA ASN A 347 26.48 0.80 1.72
C ASN A 347 26.94 1.06 0.29
N VAL A 348 27.20 2.33 -0.05
CA VAL A 348 27.56 2.75 -1.40
C VAL A 348 28.85 3.59 -1.38
N LYS A 349 29.63 3.51 -2.45
CA LYS A 349 30.87 4.27 -2.59
C LYS A 349 30.58 5.62 -3.25
N ILE A 350 30.63 6.70 -2.47
CA ILE A 350 30.39 8.08 -2.93
C ILE A 350 31.67 8.89 -2.70
N GLY A 351 32.18 9.55 -3.75
CA GLY A 351 33.42 10.33 -3.66
C GLY A 351 34.63 9.49 -3.21
N GLY A 352 34.70 8.23 -3.66
CA GLY A 352 35.77 7.30 -3.29
C GLY A 352 35.65 6.68 -1.88
N LYS A 353 34.71 7.15 -1.04
CA LYS A 353 34.53 6.67 0.35
C LYS A 353 33.29 5.78 0.47
N GLN A 354 33.37 4.73 1.27
CA GLN A 354 32.18 3.96 1.64
C GLN A 354 31.30 4.78 2.57
N ARG A 355 30.00 4.86 2.23
CA ARG A 355 29.01 5.61 2.98
C ARG A 355 27.86 4.70 3.37
N LYS A 356 27.46 4.78 4.64
CA LYS A 356 26.24 4.18 5.17
C LYS A 356 25.07 5.10 4.81
N VAL A 357 24.30 4.76 3.79
CA VAL A 357 23.21 5.60 3.29
C VAL A 357 21.83 4.99 3.51
N LEU A 358 20.82 5.85 3.44
CA LEU A 358 19.42 5.56 3.23
C LEU A 358 19.05 6.11 1.84
N LEU A 359 18.48 5.24 1.00
CA LEU A 359 17.99 5.54 -0.34
C LEU A 359 16.46 5.66 -0.27
N HIS A 360 15.90 6.71 -0.86
CA HIS A 360 14.45 6.94 -0.78
C HIS A 360 13.92 7.69 -2.00
N ALA A 361 12.78 7.27 -2.52
CA ALA A 361 12.10 7.88 -3.66
C ALA A 361 10.63 8.15 -3.29
N PRO A 362 10.34 9.23 -2.53
CA PRO A 362 8.99 9.58 -2.09
C PRO A 362 8.11 10.13 -3.21
N LYS A 363 6.85 10.44 -2.88
CA LYS A 363 5.85 10.97 -3.83
C LYS A 363 6.32 12.21 -4.60
N ASN A 364 7.17 13.04 -3.99
CA ASN A 364 7.56 14.34 -4.52
C ASN A 364 8.43 14.27 -5.79
N GLY A 365 8.87 13.08 -6.21
CA GLY A 365 9.58 12.88 -7.48
C GLY A 365 11.09 13.05 -7.44
N PHE A 366 11.68 13.22 -6.25
CA PHE A 366 13.13 13.24 -6.05
C PHE A 366 13.64 11.94 -5.44
N PHE A 367 14.81 11.48 -5.90
CA PHE A 367 15.51 10.35 -5.33
C PHE A 367 16.57 10.87 -4.35
N PHE A 368 16.43 10.55 -3.08
CA PHE A 368 17.31 11.00 -2.00
C PHE A 368 18.37 9.96 -1.65
N VAL A 369 19.56 10.46 -1.35
CA VAL A 369 20.60 9.73 -0.65
C VAL A 369 20.92 10.50 0.62
N ILE A 370 20.71 9.86 1.77
CA ILE A 370 20.85 10.47 3.10
C ILE A 370 21.86 9.64 3.90
N ASP A 371 22.76 10.28 4.63
CA ASP A 371 23.65 9.58 5.55
C ASP A 371 22.85 9.03 6.73
N ARG A 372 22.68 7.71 6.81
CA ARG A 372 21.81 7.11 7.84
C ARG A 372 22.42 7.15 9.25
N THR A 373 23.67 7.55 9.40
CA THR A 373 24.29 7.68 10.73
C THR A 373 23.87 8.96 11.45
N ASN A 374 23.48 10.00 10.70
CA ASN A 374 23.28 11.34 11.26
C ASN A 374 22.24 12.20 10.53
N GLY A 375 21.58 11.69 9.48
CA GLY A 375 20.54 12.40 8.74
C GLY A 375 21.05 13.46 7.77
N LYS A 376 22.36 13.58 7.56
CA LYS A 376 22.90 14.58 6.63
C LYS A 376 22.53 14.25 5.19
N PHE A 377 22.02 15.26 4.50
CA PHE A 377 21.83 15.26 3.06
C PHE A 377 23.13 14.90 2.32
N ILE A 378 23.05 14.01 1.32
CA ILE A 378 24.15 13.72 0.40
C ILE A 378 23.79 14.19 -1.01
N SER A 379 22.64 13.76 -1.54
CA SER A 379 22.16 14.19 -2.86
C SER A 379 20.65 14.01 -3.01
N ALA A 380 20.07 14.79 -3.91
CA ALA A 380 18.71 14.60 -4.42
C ALA A 380 18.63 15.01 -5.89
N LYS A 381 17.95 14.19 -6.70
CA LYS A 381 17.67 14.50 -8.11
C LYS A 381 16.29 13.98 -8.49
N ASN A 382 15.57 14.75 -9.28
CA ASN A 382 14.25 14.34 -9.77
C ASN A 382 14.37 13.15 -10.71
N PHE A 383 13.62 12.07 -10.45
CA PHE A 383 13.57 10.86 -11.29
C PHE A 383 12.38 10.83 -12.25
N VAL A 384 11.50 11.83 -12.14
CA VAL A 384 10.43 12.16 -13.09
C VAL A 384 10.39 13.67 -13.30
N GLU A 385 9.56 14.14 -14.23
CA GLU A 385 9.19 15.55 -14.30
C GLU A 385 8.49 15.98 -13.00
N VAL A 386 8.81 17.18 -12.52
CA VAL A 386 8.23 17.80 -11.33
C VAL A 386 8.02 19.29 -11.58
N ASN A 387 6.98 19.89 -11.00
CA ASN A 387 6.70 21.32 -11.18
C ASN A 387 6.61 22.12 -9.86
N TRP A 388 6.94 21.48 -8.73
CA TRP A 388 6.88 22.11 -7.41
C TRP A 388 8.24 22.65 -6.93
N ALA A 389 9.35 22.10 -7.43
CA ALA A 389 10.71 22.54 -7.12
C ALA A 389 11.65 22.34 -8.33
N THR A 390 12.66 23.21 -8.47
CA THR A 390 13.67 23.10 -9.53
C THR A 390 14.86 22.22 -9.15
N GLY A 391 14.98 21.85 -7.88
CA GLY A 391 16.12 21.10 -7.34
C GLY A 391 16.22 21.22 -5.82
N TYR A 392 17.34 20.77 -5.26
CA TYR A 392 17.69 20.93 -3.84
C TYR A 392 18.97 21.76 -3.72
N ASP A 393 19.00 22.66 -2.73
CA ASP A 393 20.15 23.50 -2.45
C ASP A 393 21.28 22.73 -1.75
N ARG A 394 22.41 23.40 -1.50
CA ARG A 394 23.57 22.81 -0.80
C ARG A 394 23.28 22.36 0.64
N ASN A 395 22.19 22.84 1.24
CA ASN A 395 21.77 22.49 2.60
C ASN A 395 20.75 21.35 2.61
N GLY A 396 20.37 20.83 1.43
CA GLY A 396 19.34 19.79 1.31
C GLY A 396 17.93 20.33 1.48
N ARG A 397 17.65 21.59 1.11
CA ARG A 397 16.29 22.14 1.06
C ARG A 397 15.81 22.29 -0.38
N PRO A 398 14.54 22.02 -0.69
CA PRO A 398 14.03 22.22 -2.04
C PRO A 398 14.04 23.70 -2.43
N ILE A 399 14.40 23.96 -3.68
CA ILE A 399 14.29 25.28 -4.32
C ILE A 399 12.91 25.31 -4.97
N GLU A 400 11.93 25.80 -4.22
CA GLU A 400 10.52 25.73 -4.61
C GLU A 400 10.17 26.70 -5.74
N ILE A 401 9.23 26.26 -6.58
CA ILE A 401 8.63 27.08 -7.62
C ILE A 401 7.43 27.81 -7.00
N ALA A 402 7.48 29.15 -6.97
CA ALA A 402 6.45 29.97 -6.32
C ALA A 402 5.02 29.67 -6.79
N ALA A 403 4.84 29.38 -8.08
CA ALA A 403 3.54 29.04 -8.65
C ALA A 403 2.90 27.79 -8.01
N ALA A 404 3.70 26.81 -7.54
CA ALA A 404 3.17 25.61 -6.89
C ALA A 404 2.56 25.90 -5.50
N ARG A 405 2.91 27.02 -4.86
CA ARG A 405 2.27 27.52 -3.62
C ARG A 405 1.19 28.57 -3.85
N ASP A 406 1.10 29.12 -5.06
CA ASP A 406 -0.03 29.97 -5.46
C ASP A 406 -1.23 29.09 -5.86
N ALA A 407 -1.78 28.41 -4.86
CA ALA A 407 -2.97 27.59 -5.02
C ALA A 407 -4.27 28.41 -4.95
N THR A 408 -4.22 29.73 -5.22
CA THR A 408 -5.44 30.56 -5.32
C THR A 408 -6.23 30.32 -6.61
N LYS A 409 -5.60 29.66 -7.59
CA LYS A 409 -6.17 29.24 -8.87
C LYS A 409 -5.86 27.75 -9.11
N PRO A 410 -6.64 27.06 -9.96
CA PRO A 410 -6.35 25.70 -10.42
C PRO A 410 -4.95 25.62 -11.05
N GLY A 411 -4.19 24.57 -10.68
CA GLY A 411 -2.90 24.28 -11.30
C GLY A 411 -2.57 22.79 -11.28
N ASP A 412 -1.95 22.30 -12.36
CA ASP A 412 -1.43 20.94 -12.40
C ASP A 412 -0.45 20.73 -11.23
N SER A 413 -0.64 19.65 -10.48
CA SER A 413 0.27 19.23 -9.43
C SER A 413 1.09 18.06 -9.96
N ILE A 414 2.39 18.24 -10.20
CA ILE A 414 3.28 17.21 -10.74
C ILE A 414 4.42 16.98 -9.74
N PRO A 415 4.48 15.79 -9.08
CA PRO A 415 3.79 14.54 -9.44
C PRO A 415 2.34 14.36 -8.92
N GLY A 416 1.84 15.27 -8.08
CA GLY A 416 0.50 15.19 -7.49
C GLY A 416 0.31 14.12 -6.40
N PRO A 417 -0.92 13.95 -5.88
CA PRO A 417 -1.22 13.12 -4.70
C PRO A 417 -0.92 11.62 -4.87
N PHE A 418 -1.04 11.10 -6.11
CA PHE A 418 -0.65 9.72 -6.43
C PHE A 418 0.87 9.53 -6.38
N GLY A 419 1.64 10.60 -6.47
CA GLY A 419 3.09 10.63 -6.36
C GLY A 419 3.81 10.04 -7.56
N ALA A 420 5.07 10.45 -7.72
CA ALA A 420 6.00 9.87 -8.70
C ALA A 420 6.31 8.40 -8.40
N HIS A 421 6.35 8.06 -7.12
CA HIS A 421 6.47 6.73 -6.57
C HIS A 421 5.58 6.68 -5.33
N ASN A 422 4.74 5.65 -5.21
CA ASN A 422 3.83 5.46 -4.06
C ASN A 422 4.29 4.28 -3.20
N TRP A 423 3.41 3.55 -2.53
CA TRP A 423 3.80 2.46 -1.63
C TRP A 423 4.45 1.24 -2.34
N HIS A 424 4.25 1.07 -3.65
CA HIS A 424 4.78 -0.05 -4.43
C HIS A 424 6.30 -0.20 -4.22
N PRO A 425 6.79 -1.27 -3.56
CA PRO A 425 8.18 -1.27 -3.11
C PRO A 425 9.22 -1.17 -4.23
N MET A 426 10.28 -0.39 -4.00
CA MET A 426 11.52 -0.46 -4.80
C MET A 426 12.46 -1.54 -4.23
N SER A 427 13.45 -1.96 -5.02
CA SER A 427 14.49 -2.91 -4.59
C SER A 427 15.87 -2.42 -4.99
N PHE A 428 16.93 -2.84 -4.29
CA PHE A 428 18.30 -2.40 -4.55
C PHE A 428 19.23 -3.58 -4.77
N ASN A 429 19.91 -3.64 -5.93
CA ASN A 429 20.86 -4.70 -6.22
C ASN A 429 22.30 -4.21 -6.00
N PRO A 430 23.03 -4.72 -4.99
CA PRO A 430 24.39 -4.29 -4.72
C PRO A 430 25.41 -4.71 -5.79
N GLN A 431 25.08 -5.66 -6.67
CA GLN A 431 25.96 -6.10 -7.76
C GLN A 431 25.93 -5.14 -8.95
N THR A 432 24.76 -4.57 -9.26
CA THR A 432 24.63 -3.54 -10.30
C THR A 432 24.83 -2.13 -9.75
N GLY A 433 24.56 -1.94 -8.46
CA GLY A 433 24.51 -0.64 -7.81
C GLY A 433 23.21 0.12 -8.06
N PHE A 434 22.21 -0.48 -8.69
CA PHE A 434 20.96 0.20 -9.07
C PHE A 434 19.83 -0.06 -8.08
N ALA A 435 19.00 0.96 -7.89
CA ALA A 435 17.68 0.85 -7.28
C ALA A 435 16.62 0.75 -8.38
N TYR A 436 15.78 -0.28 -8.35
CA TYR A 436 14.68 -0.48 -9.29
C TYR A 436 13.38 0.01 -8.66
N LEU A 437 12.82 1.08 -9.19
CA LEU A 437 11.65 1.73 -8.61
C LEU A 437 10.50 1.86 -9.62
N PRO A 438 9.25 1.55 -9.20
CA PRO A 438 8.06 1.85 -9.99
C PRO A 438 7.82 3.36 -9.98
N ALA A 439 8.06 4.00 -11.12
CA ALA A 439 7.78 5.42 -11.32
C ALA A 439 6.48 5.62 -12.10
N GLN A 440 5.79 6.73 -11.86
CA GLN A 440 4.51 7.03 -12.50
C GLN A 440 4.20 8.53 -12.52
N HIS A 441 3.20 8.89 -13.29
CA HIS A 441 2.45 10.13 -13.13
C HIS A 441 0.96 9.85 -13.34
N VAL A 442 0.12 10.40 -12.45
CA VAL A 442 -1.34 10.39 -12.56
C VAL A 442 -1.79 11.85 -12.53
N PRO A 443 -2.29 12.41 -13.64
CA PRO A 443 -2.60 13.83 -13.74
C PRO A 443 -3.67 14.25 -12.73
N ILE A 444 -3.36 15.26 -11.91
CA ILE A 444 -4.28 15.92 -10.99
C ILE A 444 -4.01 17.43 -11.01
N ASN A 445 -5.08 18.20 -11.01
CA ASN A 445 -5.06 19.64 -10.81
C ASN A 445 -5.56 19.96 -9.40
N LEU A 446 -4.89 20.87 -8.68
CA LEU A 446 -5.24 21.26 -7.31
C LEU A 446 -5.40 22.78 -7.19
N MET A 447 -6.28 23.20 -6.27
CA MET A 447 -6.34 24.56 -5.72
C MET A 447 -6.78 24.52 -4.26
N ASP A 448 -6.46 25.56 -3.49
CA ASP A 448 -6.88 25.68 -2.08
C ASP A 448 -8.37 25.96 -1.96
N ASP A 449 -9.03 25.29 -1.02
CA ASP A 449 -10.32 25.72 -0.48
C ASP A 449 -10.06 26.68 0.69
N LYS A 450 -10.23 27.98 0.44
CA LYS A 450 -9.96 29.05 1.42
C LYS A 450 -10.99 29.10 2.54
N ASP A 451 -12.19 28.57 2.30
CA ASP A 451 -13.30 28.58 3.24
C ASP A 451 -13.38 27.27 4.02
N TRP A 452 -12.39 26.38 3.86
CA TRP A 452 -12.33 25.09 4.51
C TRP A 452 -12.44 25.22 6.04
N LYS A 453 -13.25 24.35 6.62
CA LYS A 453 -13.34 24.11 8.06
C LYS A 453 -13.31 22.60 8.30
N PHE A 454 -12.65 22.22 9.38
CA PHE A 454 -12.54 20.82 9.77
C PHE A 454 -13.92 20.18 10.02
N ASP A 455 -14.12 18.99 9.46
CA ASP A 455 -15.34 18.16 9.57
C ASP A 455 -16.63 18.80 9.03
N GLU A 456 -16.51 19.87 8.22
CA GLU A 456 -17.64 20.49 7.53
C GLU A 456 -17.84 19.90 6.12
N ASN A 457 -18.95 19.19 5.93
CA ASN A 457 -19.37 18.67 4.62
C ASN A 457 -20.10 19.75 3.83
N VAL A 458 -19.45 20.27 2.78
CA VAL A 458 -20.02 21.22 1.83
C VAL A 458 -19.96 20.60 0.42
N PRO A 459 -21.02 20.68 -0.40
CA PRO A 459 -20.98 20.22 -1.78
C PRO A 459 -19.78 20.80 -2.55
N GLY A 460 -19.07 19.94 -3.27
CA GLY A 460 -17.84 20.26 -4.00
C GLY A 460 -16.54 20.02 -3.23
N ARG A 461 -16.57 19.89 -1.90
CA ARG A 461 -15.38 19.51 -1.11
C ARG A 461 -15.12 18.02 -1.26
N PRO A 462 -14.01 17.60 -1.91
CA PRO A 462 -13.80 16.21 -2.29
C PRO A 462 -13.95 15.24 -1.11
N HIS A 463 -14.92 14.34 -1.23
CA HIS A 463 -15.21 13.24 -0.28
C HIS A 463 -15.50 13.65 1.19
N SER A 464 -15.81 14.93 1.43
CA SER A 464 -16.14 15.45 2.77
C SER A 464 -17.38 14.81 3.40
N GLY A 465 -18.34 14.33 2.60
CA GLY A 465 -19.49 13.56 3.07
C GLY A 465 -19.11 12.23 3.75
N LEU A 466 -17.91 11.72 3.48
CA LEU A 466 -17.31 10.55 4.13
C LEU A 466 -16.16 10.91 5.07
N GLY A 467 -15.95 12.20 5.34
CA GLY A 467 -15.03 12.71 6.37
C GLY A 467 -13.65 13.12 5.87
N TRP A 468 -13.42 13.24 4.55
CA TRP A 468 -12.16 13.80 4.05
C TRP A 468 -12.08 15.32 4.29
N ASN A 469 -10.88 15.80 4.60
CA ASN A 469 -10.58 17.15 5.07
C ASN A 469 -9.31 17.70 4.38
N LEU A 470 -9.33 17.80 3.05
CA LEU A 470 -8.12 18.11 2.28
C LEU A 470 -7.73 19.60 2.30
N GLY A 471 -8.70 20.50 2.51
CA GLY A 471 -8.49 21.94 2.27
C GLY A 471 -8.17 22.27 0.80
N LYS A 472 -8.60 21.41 -0.13
CA LYS A 472 -8.32 21.50 -1.57
C LYS A 472 -9.57 21.19 -2.38
N PHE A 473 -9.68 21.81 -3.55
CA PHE A 473 -10.44 21.26 -4.67
C PHE A 473 -9.51 20.49 -5.60
N ALA A 474 -10.03 19.43 -6.21
CA ALA A 474 -9.32 18.60 -7.18
C ALA A 474 -10.02 18.68 -8.53
N ASN A 475 -9.24 18.85 -9.60
CA ASN A 475 -9.70 18.92 -10.99
C ASN A 475 -10.79 19.97 -11.24
N ALA A 476 -10.68 21.13 -10.56
CA ALA A 476 -11.49 22.31 -10.87
C ALA A 476 -11.29 22.76 -12.33
N GLU A 477 -10.10 22.52 -12.88
CA GLU A 477 -9.83 22.45 -14.31
C GLU A 477 -9.25 21.08 -14.67
N PRO A 478 -9.49 20.57 -15.90
CA PRO A 478 -8.84 19.35 -16.37
C PRO A 478 -7.31 19.48 -16.33
N PRO A 479 -6.58 18.50 -15.78
CA PRO A 479 -5.13 18.53 -15.80
C PRO A 479 -4.60 18.41 -17.24
N LYS A 480 -3.46 19.05 -17.51
CA LYS A 480 -2.85 19.13 -18.86
C LYS A 480 -1.78 18.06 -19.09
N SER A 481 -1.15 17.60 -18.01
CA SER A 481 -0.15 16.54 -18.04
C SER A 481 -0.75 15.17 -18.44
N LYS A 482 0.10 14.27 -18.98
CA LYS A 482 -0.31 12.94 -19.45
C LYS A 482 0.10 11.85 -18.45
N PRO A 483 -0.72 10.82 -18.23
CA PRO A 483 -0.34 9.71 -17.35
C PRO A 483 0.79 8.89 -17.96
N PHE A 484 1.64 8.32 -17.10
CA PHE A 484 2.59 7.28 -17.49
C PHE A 484 2.86 6.34 -16.31
N GLY A 485 3.31 5.13 -16.61
CA GLY A 485 3.94 4.23 -15.64
C GLY A 485 5.21 3.66 -16.24
N ARG A 486 6.25 3.46 -15.43
CA ARG A 486 7.53 2.93 -15.89
C ARG A 486 8.32 2.26 -14.78
N LEU A 487 9.13 1.28 -15.14
CA LEU A 487 10.20 0.76 -14.28
C LEU A 487 11.46 1.59 -14.53
N VAL A 488 12.05 2.15 -13.48
CA VAL A 488 13.31 2.91 -13.55
C VAL A 488 14.39 2.15 -12.79
N ALA A 489 15.50 1.86 -13.46
CA ALA A 489 16.74 1.50 -12.78
C ALA A 489 17.55 2.77 -12.53
N TRP A 490 17.56 3.20 -11.29
CA TRP A 490 18.23 4.42 -10.84
C TRP A 490 19.61 4.10 -10.28
N ASP A 491 20.64 4.80 -10.74
CA ASP A 491 21.96 4.80 -10.11
C ASP A 491 21.97 5.87 -8.99
N PRO A 492 21.98 5.47 -7.70
CA PRO A 492 21.93 6.40 -6.59
C PRO A 492 23.23 7.20 -6.43
N VAL A 493 24.36 6.71 -6.94
CA VAL A 493 25.66 7.39 -6.88
C VAL A 493 25.76 8.41 -7.99
N ALA A 494 25.41 8.04 -9.23
CA ALA A 494 25.42 8.94 -10.37
C ALA A 494 24.19 9.86 -10.45
N GLN A 495 23.15 9.60 -9.65
CA GLN A 495 21.89 10.36 -9.61
C GLN A 495 21.24 10.46 -11.00
N LYS A 496 21.16 9.33 -11.71
CA LYS A 496 20.56 9.25 -13.04
C LYS A 496 19.94 7.89 -13.31
N GLU A 497 19.03 7.86 -14.27
CA GLU A 497 18.52 6.63 -14.85
C GLU A 497 19.64 5.90 -15.61
N ALA A 498 19.84 4.62 -15.27
CA ALA A 498 20.71 3.71 -16.01
C ALA A 498 19.96 3.09 -17.20
N TRP A 499 18.70 2.71 -16.99
CA TRP A 499 17.74 2.27 -18.01
C TRP A 499 16.30 2.40 -17.48
N GLY A 500 15.32 2.36 -18.37
CA GLY A 500 13.91 2.40 -18.02
C GLY A 500 13.03 1.61 -19.00
N VAL A 501 11.87 1.16 -18.52
CA VAL A 501 10.87 0.43 -19.30
C VAL A 501 9.50 1.08 -19.09
N ASP A 502 8.89 1.58 -20.16
CA ASP A 502 7.55 2.17 -20.10
C ASP A 502 6.45 1.10 -20.08
N TYR A 503 5.37 1.40 -19.34
CA TYR A 503 4.17 0.59 -19.23
C TYR A 503 2.95 1.32 -19.76
N ALA A 504 1.92 0.56 -20.13
CA ALA A 504 0.69 1.08 -20.69
C ALA A 504 -0.14 1.92 -19.69
N SER A 505 0.12 1.79 -18.40
CA SER A 505 -0.64 2.43 -17.32
C SER A 505 0.28 2.75 -16.14
N PRO A 506 -0.02 3.81 -15.34
CA PRO A 506 0.56 3.99 -14.00
C PRO A 506 0.20 2.83 -13.06
N TRP A 507 0.63 2.93 -11.80
CA TRP A 507 0.20 2.04 -10.72
C TRP A 507 0.63 0.56 -10.88
N ASN A 508 1.82 0.36 -11.46
CA ASN A 508 2.45 -0.96 -11.55
C ASN A 508 3.04 -1.38 -10.20
N GLY A 509 3.18 -2.68 -10.00
CA GLY A 509 3.55 -3.24 -8.71
C GLY A 509 5.00 -3.04 -8.30
N GLY A 510 5.28 -3.42 -7.06
CA GLY A 510 6.63 -3.35 -6.50
C GLY A 510 7.61 -4.32 -7.16
N THR A 511 8.89 -4.11 -6.89
CA THR A 511 9.99 -4.86 -7.50
C THR A 511 10.67 -5.82 -6.51
N LEU A 512 11.27 -6.86 -7.09
CA LEU A 512 12.20 -7.79 -6.45
C LEU A 512 13.45 -7.88 -7.34
N THR A 513 14.65 -7.89 -6.76
CA THR A 513 15.88 -8.15 -7.53
C THR A 513 16.69 -9.29 -6.93
N THR A 514 17.46 -10.00 -7.75
CA THR A 514 18.20 -11.20 -7.32
C THR A 514 19.64 -11.21 -7.82
N ALA A 515 20.49 -12.03 -7.17
CA ALA A 515 21.86 -12.28 -7.59
C ALA A 515 21.96 -12.98 -8.97
N GLY A 516 20.85 -13.56 -9.45
CA GLY A 516 20.72 -14.11 -10.80
C GLY A 516 20.68 -13.06 -11.93
N ASN A 517 21.01 -11.80 -11.64
CA ASN A 517 20.95 -10.66 -12.57
C ASN A 517 19.53 -10.38 -13.09
N LEU A 518 18.53 -10.50 -12.20
CA LEU A 518 17.12 -10.33 -12.54
C LEU A 518 16.44 -9.22 -11.72
N VAL A 519 15.42 -8.62 -12.32
CA VAL A 519 14.41 -7.79 -11.65
C VAL A 519 13.03 -8.32 -12.02
N PHE A 520 12.22 -8.67 -11.03
CA PHE A 520 10.83 -9.07 -11.21
C PHE A 520 9.89 -7.91 -10.86
N GLN A 521 8.86 -7.72 -11.66
CA GLN A 521 7.81 -6.74 -11.40
C GLN A 521 6.47 -7.16 -11.99
N GLY A 522 5.39 -6.95 -11.26
CA GLY A 522 4.04 -7.08 -11.77
C GLY A 522 3.50 -5.78 -12.36
N THR A 523 2.65 -5.87 -13.38
CA THR A 523 2.11 -4.70 -14.09
C THR A 523 0.61 -4.51 -13.89
N ALA A 524 0.15 -3.28 -14.05
CA ALA A 524 -1.26 -2.91 -13.98
C ALA A 524 -2.13 -3.63 -15.03
N ASP A 525 -1.54 -4.00 -16.17
CA ASP A 525 -2.20 -4.73 -17.26
C ASP A 525 -2.25 -6.26 -17.04
N GLY A 526 -1.86 -6.73 -15.87
CA GLY A 526 -2.06 -8.11 -15.43
C GLY A 526 -1.02 -9.09 -15.94
N ARG A 527 0.25 -8.75 -15.81
CA ARG A 527 1.39 -9.62 -16.07
C ARG A 527 2.38 -9.60 -14.90
N LEU A 528 3.15 -10.67 -14.76
CA LEU A 528 4.42 -10.69 -14.01
C LEU A 528 5.55 -10.79 -15.03
N LEU A 529 6.56 -9.94 -14.90
CA LEU A 529 7.70 -9.85 -15.82
C LEU A 529 9.02 -10.06 -15.09
N ALA A 530 10.02 -10.55 -15.81
CA ALA A 530 11.42 -10.57 -15.38
C ALA A 530 12.30 -9.85 -16.39
N TYR A 531 13.15 -8.96 -15.91
CA TYR A 531 14.10 -8.17 -16.69
C TYR A 531 15.54 -8.50 -16.32
N ASN A 532 16.45 -8.32 -17.26
CA ASN A 532 17.87 -8.27 -16.97
C ASN A 532 18.18 -7.04 -16.09
N ALA A 533 18.74 -7.26 -14.91
CA ALA A 533 18.99 -6.21 -13.92
C ALA A 533 19.95 -5.09 -14.42
N LYS A 534 20.85 -5.41 -15.35
CA LYS A 534 21.82 -4.44 -15.88
C LYS A 534 21.31 -3.64 -17.06
N THR A 535 20.43 -4.22 -17.89
CA THR A 535 20.09 -3.66 -19.20
C THR A 535 18.62 -3.30 -19.36
N GLY A 536 17.73 -3.80 -18.51
CA GLY A 536 16.29 -3.63 -18.66
C GLY A 536 15.65 -4.51 -19.75
N GLU A 537 16.41 -5.41 -20.36
CA GLU A 537 15.89 -6.36 -21.35
C GLU A 537 14.83 -7.28 -20.71
N LYS A 538 13.64 -7.37 -21.31
CA LYS A 538 12.60 -8.31 -20.88
C LYS A 538 13.00 -9.73 -21.26
N LEU A 539 13.16 -10.60 -20.26
CA LEU A 539 13.60 -11.98 -20.46
C LEU A 539 12.47 -13.00 -20.33
N TRP A 540 11.41 -12.65 -19.60
CA TRP A 540 10.27 -13.53 -19.34
C TRP A 540 9.03 -12.72 -18.95
N GLU A 541 7.85 -13.23 -19.30
CA GLU A 541 6.56 -12.71 -18.80
C GLU A 541 5.51 -13.82 -18.73
N THR A 542 4.51 -13.62 -17.86
CA THR A 542 3.33 -14.49 -17.77
C THR A 542 2.09 -13.68 -17.37
N PRO A 543 0.89 -14.01 -17.86
CA PRO A 543 -0.33 -13.33 -17.44
C PRO A 543 -0.67 -13.67 -15.98
N THR A 544 -1.28 -12.73 -15.27
CA THR A 544 -1.79 -12.92 -13.89
C THR A 544 -3.31 -12.71 -13.80
N GLY A 545 -3.97 -12.46 -14.93
CA GLY A 545 -5.40 -12.22 -15.01
C GLY A 545 -5.75 -10.78 -14.67
N THR A 546 -5.53 -10.37 -13.42
CA THR A 546 -5.75 -9.00 -12.95
C THR A 546 -4.43 -8.27 -12.69
N GLY A 547 -4.51 -6.94 -12.58
CA GLY A 547 -3.35 -6.07 -12.36
C GLY A 547 -2.64 -6.38 -11.05
N VAL A 548 -1.31 -6.24 -11.06
CA VAL A 548 -0.44 -6.57 -9.93
C VAL A 548 0.12 -5.29 -9.31
N VAL A 549 -0.10 -5.14 -8.00
CA VAL A 549 0.41 -3.98 -7.23
C VAL A 549 1.42 -4.39 -6.14
N ALA A 550 1.29 -5.59 -5.56
CA ALA A 550 2.25 -6.09 -4.57
C ALA A 550 3.63 -6.35 -5.18
N ALA A 551 4.67 -6.33 -4.33
CA ALA A 551 6.01 -6.77 -4.70
C ALA A 551 6.12 -8.31 -4.65
N PRO A 552 6.84 -8.95 -5.58
CA PRO A 552 7.19 -10.36 -5.49
C PRO A 552 8.17 -10.65 -4.33
N SER A 553 8.25 -11.92 -3.93
CA SER A 553 9.27 -12.48 -3.02
C SER A 553 9.86 -13.76 -3.62
N THR A 554 11.09 -14.12 -3.28
CA THR A 554 11.71 -15.39 -3.70
C THR A 554 12.36 -16.11 -2.52
N TYR A 555 12.34 -17.44 -2.55
CA TYR A 555 12.77 -18.29 -1.45
C TYR A 555 13.14 -19.69 -1.95
N MET A 556 13.80 -20.47 -1.09
CA MET A 556 14.16 -21.86 -1.34
C MET A 556 13.26 -22.81 -0.56
N VAL A 557 12.89 -23.92 -1.20
CA VAL A 557 12.26 -25.06 -0.55
C VAL A 557 12.88 -26.32 -1.12
N ASP A 558 13.44 -27.17 -0.26
CA ASP A 558 13.97 -28.49 -0.62
C ASP A 558 14.94 -28.45 -1.82
N GLY A 559 15.79 -27.42 -1.90
CA GLY A 559 16.78 -27.25 -2.97
C GLY A 559 16.27 -26.60 -4.26
N LYS A 560 15.00 -26.20 -4.32
CA LYS A 560 14.39 -25.49 -5.45
C LYS A 560 14.03 -24.05 -5.10
N GLN A 561 14.36 -23.11 -5.99
CA GLN A 561 14.02 -21.70 -5.88
C GLN A 561 12.62 -21.46 -6.45
N TYR A 562 11.84 -20.66 -5.72
CA TYR A 562 10.50 -20.22 -6.09
C TYR A 562 10.43 -18.70 -6.13
N VAL A 563 9.60 -18.17 -7.01
CA VAL A 563 9.22 -16.75 -7.06
C VAL A 563 7.71 -16.66 -6.89
N SER A 564 7.25 -15.93 -5.89
CA SER A 564 5.83 -15.76 -5.60
C SER A 564 5.40 -14.31 -5.66
N VAL A 565 4.18 -14.08 -6.12
CA VAL A 565 3.55 -12.76 -6.12
C VAL A 565 2.09 -12.88 -5.74
N ALA A 566 1.61 -11.95 -4.93
CA ALA A 566 0.22 -11.84 -4.57
C ALA A 566 -0.46 -10.82 -5.47
N VAL A 567 -1.52 -11.26 -6.14
CA VAL A 567 -2.16 -10.50 -7.20
C VAL A 567 -3.57 -10.18 -6.77
N GLY A 568 -3.93 -8.90 -6.84
CA GLY A 568 -5.26 -8.39 -6.56
C GLY A 568 -5.27 -6.91 -6.83
N TRP A 569 -5.93 -6.51 -7.92
CA TRP A 569 -5.94 -5.12 -8.36
C TRP A 569 -6.65 -4.21 -7.35
N GLY A 570 -6.03 -3.07 -7.05
CA GLY A 570 -6.58 -2.12 -6.08
C GLY A 570 -5.59 -1.05 -5.63
N GLY A 571 -5.74 -0.63 -4.38
CA GLY A 571 -5.17 0.63 -3.91
C GLY A 571 -5.95 1.84 -4.45
N VAL A 572 -5.59 3.05 -4.05
CA VAL A 572 -6.37 4.27 -4.36
C VAL A 572 -6.66 4.48 -5.85
N TYR A 573 -5.70 4.23 -6.75
CA TYR A 573 -5.94 4.31 -8.20
C TYR A 573 -6.82 3.16 -8.69
N GLY A 574 -6.55 1.94 -8.22
CA GLY A 574 -7.26 0.73 -8.61
C GLY A 574 -8.69 0.62 -8.11
N LEU A 575 -9.18 1.57 -7.30
CA LEU A 575 -10.60 1.71 -6.98
C LEU A 575 -11.43 1.97 -8.24
N ALA A 576 -11.03 2.98 -9.01
CA ALA A 576 -11.81 3.53 -10.11
C ALA A 576 -11.23 3.26 -11.51
N GLN A 577 -9.95 2.90 -11.59
CA GLN A 577 -9.24 2.66 -12.85
C GLN A 577 -8.74 1.22 -12.94
N ARG A 578 -8.45 0.75 -14.16
CA ARG A 578 -7.79 -0.54 -14.44
C ARG A 578 -7.09 -0.51 -15.80
N ALA A 579 -6.15 -1.42 -16.02
CA ALA A 579 -5.47 -1.59 -17.31
C ALA A 579 -5.64 -2.99 -17.94
N THR A 580 -6.59 -3.78 -17.43
CA THR A 580 -6.94 -5.10 -17.96
C THR A 580 -8.46 -5.26 -18.02
N GLU A 581 -8.95 -6.00 -19.01
CA GLU A 581 -10.36 -6.36 -19.15
C GLU A 581 -10.68 -7.72 -18.54
N ARG A 582 -9.79 -8.22 -17.69
CA ARG A 582 -9.96 -9.46 -16.94
C ARG A 582 -10.03 -9.15 -15.45
N GLN A 583 -10.77 -9.97 -14.74
CA GLN A 583 -10.85 -9.95 -13.29
C GLN A 583 -10.69 -11.36 -12.73
N GLY A 584 -10.32 -11.42 -11.47
CA GLY A 584 -10.22 -12.65 -10.70
C GLY A 584 -10.22 -12.31 -9.22
N PRO A 585 -10.47 -13.30 -8.34
CA PRO A 585 -10.22 -13.10 -6.94
C PRO A 585 -8.72 -12.87 -6.71
N GLY A 586 -8.38 -12.25 -5.59
CA GLY A 586 -6.99 -12.17 -5.15
C GLY A 586 -6.35 -13.55 -5.16
N THR A 587 -5.16 -13.68 -5.74
CA THR A 587 -4.52 -14.97 -5.98
C THR A 587 -3.02 -14.86 -5.74
N VAL A 588 -2.45 -15.82 -5.01
CA VAL A 588 -0.99 -16.00 -4.96
C VAL A 588 -0.59 -16.88 -6.14
N TYR A 589 0.37 -16.43 -6.94
CA TYR A 589 1.00 -17.20 -8.00
C TYR A 589 2.42 -17.53 -7.60
N THR A 590 2.82 -18.79 -7.75
CA THR A 590 4.18 -19.25 -7.43
C THR A 590 4.79 -19.98 -8.60
N PHE A 591 5.98 -19.53 -8.99
CA PHE A 591 6.71 -19.95 -10.16
C PHE A 591 8.05 -20.56 -9.80
N ALA A 592 8.52 -21.49 -10.62
CA ALA A 592 9.87 -22.02 -10.56
C ALA A 592 10.29 -22.53 -11.94
N VAL A 593 11.59 -22.76 -12.15
CA VAL A 593 12.08 -23.35 -13.39
C VAL A 593 11.45 -24.73 -13.59
N GLY A 594 10.93 -24.96 -14.81
CA GLY A 594 10.24 -26.19 -15.20
C GLY A 594 8.86 -26.37 -14.56
N GLY A 595 8.24 -25.32 -14.02
CA GLY A 595 6.85 -25.39 -13.55
C GLY A 595 5.87 -25.60 -14.71
N THR A 596 4.91 -26.51 -14.53
CA THR A 596 3.96 -26.92 -15.58
C THR A 596 2.49 -26.83 -15.16
N ALA A 597 2.20 -26.29 -13.97
CA ALA A 597 0.83 -26.16 -13.50
C ALA A 597 0.02 -25.23 -14.43
N LYS A 598 -1.25 -25.56 -14.63
CA LYS A 598 -2.15 -24.73 -15.43
C LYS A 598 -2.47 -23.44 -14.67
N MET A 599 -2.40 -22.30 -15.34
CA MET A 599 -2.94 -21.04 -14.81
C MET A 599 -4.44 -21.19 -14.52
N PRO A 600 -4.96 -20.58 -13.44
CA PRO A 600 -6.39 -20.42 -13.22
C PRO A 600 -7.06 -19.74 -14.41
N ASP A 601 -8.32 -20.08 -14.65
CA ASP A 601 -9.08 -19.43 -15.70
C ASP A 601 -9.37 -17.97 -15.30
N PHE A 602 -9.09 -17.05 -16.21
CA PHE A 602 -9.39 -15.63 -16.03
C PHE A 602 -10.76 -15.32 -16.62
N VAL A 603 -11.58 -14.56 -15.88
CA VAL A 603 -12.89 -14.15 -16.38
C VAL A 603 -12.84 -12.73 -16.93
N GLN A 604 -13.63 -12.47 -17.96
CA GLN A 604 -13.80 -11.12 -18.47
C GLN A 604 -14.37 -10.22 -17.37
N TYR A 605 -13.82 -9.02 -17.23
CA TYR A 605 -14.38 -7.96 -16.40
C TYR A 605 -15.78 -7.64 -16.92
N ARG A 606 -16.79 -7.74 -16.05
CA ARG A 606 -18.17 -7.43 -16.42
C ARG A 606 -18.39 -5.94 -16.27
N MET A 607 -18.48 -5.27 -17.41
CA MET A 607 -18.87 -3.88 -17.55
C MET A 607 -20.13 -3.85 -18.40
N ASP A 608 -21.20 -3.22 -17.93
CA ASP A 608 -22.39 -3.04 -18.75
C ASP A 608 -22.13 -1.95 -19.82
N LYS A 609 -23.13 -1.70 -20.67
CA LYS A 609 -23.07 -0.59 -21.62
C LYS A 609 -23.07 0.74 -20.86
N LEU A 610 -22.52 1.77 -21.50
CA LEU A 610 -22.60 3.14 -20.99
C LEU A 610 -24.08 3.50 -20.70
N VAL A 611 -24.37 3.82 -19.43
CA VAL A 611 -25.72 3.98 -18.90
C VAL A 611 -26.54 4.96 -19.74
N GLN A 612 -27.78 4.59 -20.04
CA GLN A 612 -28.68 5.37 -20.88
C GLN A 612 -30.14 5.16 -20.47
N GLY A 613 -30.98 6.14 -20.75
CA GLY A 613 -32.43 6.03 -20.57
C GLY A 613 -32.92 6.32 -19.15
N VAL A 614 -32.03 6.58 -18.18
CA VAL A 614 -32.41 7.04 -16.85
C VAL A 614 -33.02 8.44 -16.99
N LYS A 615 -34.23 8.65 -16.46
CA LYS A 615 -34.85 9.99 -16.46
C LYS A 615 -34.13 10.90 -15.48
N TYR A 616 -33.80 12.12 -15.90
CA TYR A 616 -33.21 13.14 -15.05
C TYR A 616 -33.59 14.55 -15.50
N ASP A 617 -33.41 15.52 -14.59
CA ASP A 617 -33.50 16.95 -14.90
C ASP A 617 -32.08 17.50 -15.21
N PRO A 618 -31.81 17.94 -16.46
CA PRO A 618 -30.51 18.52 -16.82
C PRO A 618 -30.11 19.74 -15.98
N ALA A 619 -31.07 20.50 -15.42
CA ALA A 619 -30.77 21.64 -14.56
C ALA A 619 -30.08 21.24 -13.24
N LYS A 620 -30.22 19.98 -12.82
CA LYS A 620 -29.62 19.45 -11.60
C LYS A 620 -28.19 18.92 -11.77
N VAL A 621 -27.66 18.85 -12.99
CA VAL A 621 -26.32 18.28 -13.26
C VAL A 621 -25.23 18.99 -12.45
N GLN A 622 -25.28 20.31 -12.32
CA GLN A 622 -24.26 21.05 -11.57
C GLN A 622 -24.33 20.77 -10.06
N ALA A 623 -25.53 20.80 -9.47
CA ALA A 623 -25.72 20.44 -8.05
C ALA A 623 -25.29 18.99 -7.79
N GLY A 624 -25.67 18.08 -8.70
CA GLY A 624 -25.26 16.69 -8.69
C GLY A 624 -23.75 16.49 -8.77
N THR A 625 -23.06 17.29 -9.58
CA THR A 625 -21.59 17.26 -9.67
C THR A 625 -20.97 17.55 -8.32
N MET A 626 -21.40 18.63 -7.65
CA MET A 626 -20.87 19.04 -6.36
C MET A 626 -21.15 17.99 -5.27
N LEU A 627 -22.35 17.42 -5.25
CA LEU A 627 -22.71 16.34 -4.34
C LEU A 627 -21.91 15.06 -4.61
N TYR A 628 -21.71 14.70 -5.88
CA TYR A 628 -20.94 13.52 -6.27
C TYR A 628 -19.47 13.63 -5.88
N VAL A 629 -18.86 14.81 -6.09
CA VAL A 629 -17.51 15.12 -5.64
C VAL A 629 -17.39 14.96 -4.12
N SER A 630 -18.37 15.43 -3.36
CA SER A 630 -18.35 15.32 -1.90
C SER A 630 -18.61 13.92 -1.35
N ASN A 631 -19.18 12.99 -2.12
CA ASN A 631 -19.71 11.74 -1.55
C ASN A 631 -19.21 10.46 -2.26
N CYS A 632 -18.81 10.51 -3.53
CA CYS A 632 -18.70 9.31 -4.36
C CYS A 632 -17.37 9.19 -5.10
N VAL A 633 -16.81 10.32 -5.55
CA VAL A 633 -15.80 10.36 -6.63
C VAL A 633 -14.53 9.53 -6.35
N PHE A 634 -14.00 9.52 -5.12
CA PHE A 634 -12.77 8.78 -4.81
C PHE A 634 -12.96 7.27 -4.62
N CYS A 635 -14.19 6.76 -4.67
CA CYS A 635 -14.45 5.32 -4.76
C CYS A 635 -14.87 4.90 -6.17
N HIS A 636 -15.75 5.67 -6.82
CA HIS A 636 -16.40 5.28 -8.07
C HIS A 636 -15.77 5.90 -9.34
N GLY A 637 -14.86 6.87 -9.19
CA GLY A 637 -14.33 7.65 -10.31
C GLY A 637 -15.36 8.57 -10.94
N VAL A 638 -15.04 9.13 -12.10
CA VAL A 638 -15.98 9.93 -12.90
C VAL A 638 -16.86 9.01 -13.75
N PRO A 639 -18.20 9.09 -13.67
CA PRO A 639 -19.09 8.20 -14.42
C PRO A 639 -18.83 8.19 -15.93
N GLY A 640 -18.59 7.00 -16.50
CA GLY A 640 -18.40 6.79 -17.94
C GLY A 640 -17.05 7.26 -18.51
N VAL A 641 -16.42 8.26 -17.90
CA VAL A 641 -15.04 8.68 -18.23
C VAL A 641 -14.05 7.64 -17.70
N ASP A 642 -14.20 7.27 -16.43
CA ASP A 642 -13.46 6.17 -15.84
C ASP A 642 -14.19 4.87 -16.09
N ARG A 643 -13.43 3.77 -16.23
CA ARG A 643 -14.01 2.48 -16.62
C ARG A 643 -14.37 1.59 -15.44
N GLY A 644 -13.99 1.99 -14.22
CA GLY A 644 -14.12 1.20 -13.01
C GLY A 644 -12.87 0.36 -12.75
N GLY A 645 -12.58 0.15 -11.47
CA GLY A 645 -11.48 -0.68 -11.01
C GLY A 645 -12.03 -1.88 -10.25
N ASN A 646 -11.56 -2.07 -9.03
CA ASN A 646 -12.14 -3.03 -8.09
C ASN A 646 -13.44 -2.53 -7.42
N ILE A 647 -13.80 -1.26 -7.64
CA ILE A 647 -15.14 -0.72 -7.43
C ILE A 647 -15.77 -0.43 -8.80
N PRO A 648 -17.04 -0.82 -9.04
CA PRO A 648 -17.74 -0.53 -10.30
C PRO A 648 -17.90 0.98 -10.53
N ASN A 649 -17.69 1.42 -11.77
CA ASN A 649 -18.01 2.78 -12.18
C ASN A 649 -19.51 2.91 -12.47
N LEU A 650 -20.15 3.94 -11.91
CA LEU A 650 -21.61 4.11 -12.01
C LEU A 650 -22.11 4.39 -13.43
N GLY A 651 -21.26 4.88 -14.33
CA GLY A 651 -21.60 5.10 -15.74
C GLY A 651 -21.68 3.81 -16.55
N TYR A 652 -21.22 2.67 -16.01
CA TYR A 652 -21.25 1.36 -16.65
C TYR A 652 -22.00 0.31 -15.82
N MET A 653 -22.92 0.77 -14.97
CA MET A 653 -23.89 -0.10 -14.28
C MET A 653 -25.20 -0.12 -15.05
N ASP A 654 -25.97 -1.22 -14.91
CA ASP A 654 -27.35 -1.29 -15.39
C ASP A 654 -28.18 -0.09 -14.90
N ALA A 655 -29.01 0.46 -15.80
CA ALA A 655 -29.80 1.66 -15.55
C ALA A 655 -30.69 1.54 -14.30
N ALA A 656 -31.15 0.33 -13.96
CA ALA A 656 -31.96 0.10 -12.77
C ALA A 656 -31.25 0.50 -11.46
N TYR A 657 -29.92 0.41 -11.39
CA TYR A 657 -29.15 0.86 -10.22
C TYR A 657 -29.21 2.38 -10.06
N ILE A 658 -29.19 3.11 -11.17
CA ILE A 658 -29.21 4.57 -11.16
C ILE A 658 -30.64 5.09 -10.99
N GLU A 659 -31.64 4.46 -11.61
CA GLU A 659 -33.05 4.80 -11.40
C GLU A 659 -33.48 4.66 -9.94
N ASN A 660 -32.99 3.61 -9.26
CA ASN A 660 -33.31 3.26 -7.88
C ASN A 660 -32.13 3.56 -6.92
N LEU A 661 -31.35 4.62 -7.19
CA LEU A 661 -30.12 4.92 -6.46
C LEU A 661 -30.32 5.01 -4.94
N ASP A 662 -31.48 5.51 -4.51
CA ASP A 662 -31.90 5.62 -3.10
C ASP A 662 -31.78 4.27 -2.35
N LYS A 663 -32.18 3.17 -2.99
CA LYS A 663 -32.14 1.81 -2.40
C LYS A 663 -30.72 1.28 -2.20
N PHE A 664 -29.73 1.90 -2.85
CA PHE A 664 -28.33 1.47 -2.77
C PHE A 664 -27.50 2.39 -1.88
N VAL A 665 -27.84 3.67 -1.78
CA VAL A 665 -27.10 4.65 -0.97
C VAL A 665 -27.68 4.83 0.44
N LEU A 666 -28.96 4.50 0.66
CA LEU A 666 -29.61 4.57 1.98
C LEU A 666 -29.82 3.16 2.53
N LYS A 667 -29.00 2.75 3.50
CA LYS A 667 -29.00 1.40 4.11
C LYS A 667 -29.02 0.28 3.06
N GLY A 668 -28.24 0.46 1.99
CA GLY A 668 -28.29 -0.39 0.82
C GLY A 668 -27.69 -1.78 1.03
N PRO A 669 -28.00 -2.74 0.14
CA PRO A 669 -27.55 -4.13 0.25
C PRO A 669 -26.04 -4.32 0.03
N ALA A 670 -25.33 -3.28 -0.42
CA ALA A 670 -23.89 -3.30 -0.67
C ALA A 670 -23.04 -2.92 0.55
N MET A 671 -23.65 -2.56 1.70
CA MET A 671 -22.90 -2.23 2.92
C MET A 671 -21.98 -3.34 3.40
N SER A 672 -22.41 -4.61 3.25
CA SER A 672 -21.59 -5.79 3.56
C SER A 672 -20.33 -5.92 2.69
N ARG A 673 -20.25 -5.16 1.57
CA ARG A 673 -19.10 -5.09 0.67
C ARG A 673 -18.30 -3.78 0.79
N GLY A 674 -18.71 -2.88 1.69
CA GLY A 674 -18.03 -1.62 1.94
C GLY A 674 -18.68 -0.37 1.33
N MET A 675 -19.85 -0.47 0.70
CA MET A 675 -20.61 0.71 0.29
C MET A 675 -21.13 1.46 1.53
N PRO A 676 -20.84 2.76 1.69
CA PRO A 676 -21.26 3.50 2.88
C PRO A 676 -22.77 3.75 2.91
N ASP A 677 -23.32 3.92 4.12
CA ASP A 677 -24.68 4.41 4.31
C ASP A 677 -24.70 5.94 4.31
N PHE A 678 -25.53 6.52 3.44
CA PHE A 678 -25.72 7.96 3.31
C PHE A 678 -26.99 8.47 4.02
N THR A 679 -27.65 7.63 4.83
CA THR A 679 -28.78 8.05 5.68
C THR A 679 -28.40 9.25 6.54
N GLY A 680 -29.17 10.34 6.43
CA GLY A 680 -28.90 11.59 7.14
C GLY A 680 -27.74 12.42 6.57
N LYS A 681 -27.07 11.94 5.51
CA LYS A 681 -26.04 12.69 4.76
C LYS A 681 -26.57 13.20 3.42
N LEU A 682 -27.47 12.45 2.78
CA LEU A 682 -28.13 12.81 1.53
C LEU A 682 -29.65 12.79 1.70
N SER A 683 -30.32 13.83 1.20
CA SER A 683 -31.77 13.86 1.02
C SER A 683 -32.19 13.18 -0.28
N ASN A 684 -33.49 12.94 -0.46
CA ASN A 684 -34.00 12.40 -1.73
C ASN A 684 -33.71 13.34 -2.92
N ASP A 685 -33.76 14.66 -2.71
CA ASP A 685 -33.48 15.62 -3.79
C ASP A 685 -31.99 15.64 -4.17
N ASP A 686 -31.09 15.44 -3.20
CA ASP A 686 -29.66 15.27 -3.45
C ASP A 686 -29.40 14.02 -4.30
N ILE A 687 -30.10 12.93 -4.00
CA ILE A 687 -29.99 11.66 -4.74
C ILE A 687 -30.46 11.87 -6.18
N GLU A 688 -31.57 12.57 -6.42
CA GLU A 688 -32.03 12.92 -7.77
C GLU A 688 -31.02 13.81 -8.51
N SER A 689 -30.34 14.72 -7.81
CA SER A 689 -29.28 15.54 -8.39
C SER A 689 -28.06 14.69 -8.77
N ILE A 690 -27.65 13.74 -7.93
CA ILE A 690 -26.58 12.79 -8.24
C ILE A 690 -26.94 11.93 -9.45
N LYS A 691 -28.20 11.45 -9.55
CA LYS A 691 -28.70 10.72 -10.73
C LYS A 691 -28.57 11.55 -12.01
N ALA A 692 -28.95 12.84 -11.94
CA ALA A 692 -28.80 13.77 -13.04
C ALA A 692 -27.34 13.91 -13.49
N PHE A 693 -26.41 14.03 -12.54
CA PHE A 693 -24.98 14.07 -12.86
C PHE A 693 -24.48 12.78 -13.52
N ILE A 694 -24.84 11.60 -12.99
CA ILE A 694 -24.39 10.31 -13.53
C ILE A 694 -24.87 10.13 -14.98
N GLN A 695 -26.17 10.28 -15.22
CA GLN A 695 -26.73 10.11 -16.56
C GLN A 695 -26.29 11.23 -17.51
N GLY A 696 -26.29 12.48 -17.05
CA GLY A 696 -25.87 13.62 -17.86
C GLY A 696 -24.41 13.54 -18.30
N THR A 697 -23.52 13.04 -17.44
CA THR A 697 -22.11 12.79 -17.80
C THR A 697 -21.99 11.70 -18.86
N ALA A 698 -22.72 10.59 -18.68
CA ALA A 698 -22.74 9.50 -19.66
C ALA A 698 -23.28 9.96 -21.03
N ASP A 699 -24.30 10.82 -21.05
CA ASP A 699 -24.83 11.39 -22.29
C ASP A 699 -23.85 12.34 -22.99
N ALA A 700 -23.12 13.15 -22.23
CA ALA A 700 -22.15 14.11 -22.76
C ALA A 700 -20.98 13.45 -23.50
N ILE A 701 -20.55 12.26 -23.07
CA ILE A 701 -19.41 11.54 -23.66
C ILE A 701 -19.82 10.44 -24.64
N ARG A 702 -21.12 10.20 -24.82
CA ARG A 702 -21.62 9.11 -25.68
C ARG A 702 -21.14 9.35 -27.12
N PRO A 703 -20.51 8.35 -27.78
CA PRO A 703 -20.16 8.45 -29.19
C PRO A 703 -21.38 8.82 -30.02
N LYS A 704 -21.24 9.85 -30.87
CA LYS A 704 -22.28 10.32 -31.78
C LYS A 704 -22.34 9.47 -33.04
#